data_AF-A0A6J7ZYF2-F1
#
_entry.id   AF-A0A6J7ZYF2-F1
#
_cell.length_a   1.000
_cell.length_b   1.000
_cell.length_c   1.000
_cell.angle_alpha   90.00
_cell.angle_beta   90.00
_cell.angle_gamma   90.00
#
_symmetry.space_group_name_H-M   'P 1'
#
loop_
_entity.id
_entity.type
_entity.pdbx_description
1 polymer ?
#
loop_
_entity_poly.entity_id
_entity_poly.type
_entity_poly.pdbx_seq_one_letter_code
_entity_poly.pdbx_strand_id
1 'polypeptide(L)'
;MHGKRKNSNLLFQSVSHYKMKAAFVSLVFQVYLPDVGITDLGEISSFGYYVRRTSYLEIFENDKPGTLARYPNEGYINIDTPGEDGKSFTYVSDRPKKWQKETDIWSHGFWYWGWADRSYKVTELDAENKSLTVSDRVMYGLRKGYYNHANPTDAGYHHQGGYFRFINVLYELDSPGEFYVDRINQMLYIWPYKNSKYIFGDVIQTSIIDTCIKISDYSSNILLEGFTIEACRKFGIEAKKVENVVFSELKIQNIGSYGIVVDGIHVKIDRCEIENTDGGIDISGGIRETLTPSGHVISNNVISNFGRVGFVGSDGINLKGVGIHVHHNTFEKGSYTGIHWAGNDHTFEYNHLFKMCTTASDCGAFMAGREWTWRGNKIRSNHIHGTRRTVPGADNRGIMLDDQLSGIHIEHNVFVNASIIYQYFKNEVHCNIGGGRDNLVRSNIFYNASQYSMQFDSRGKFGGGLTSTLLLLLKRVPYQNELWSSRYPELATILNSTSNPGNPENNVIVNNVFYSKHIKAIDGNKYGSNWFYVADNIYTTVEQNFYAPVYGNFRLICSLSDVNISAPVPANEVGPRDTVGPIAIRHMSPAPGFAIGTPQTQITCPQKLPPAKPPQPLYLPDGSVPNNIYNDVPKEGCWFRFNSCPNHMERVSTLAKPYYRYETEEGAGTNETLCLDTTAKMIQECGKGADFSIIFGPTGAMTVGGEGCFFAWYGCPRVGLFRTRIERDNWAERHVNGAYDEQACLNRARPQWRYCGHNTSYPIVNIFKPTGHFKVSGGGCYIKPDKCPGNTNLEHMFYDSEGASNNGTDDIMESCFERAEFFWKQCGSDLRYPVTAFFRPEGKSSRFPR
;
A
#
# COMPACT_ATOMS: atom_id res chain seq x y z
N MET A 1 21.79 -3.69 -28.01
CA MET A 1 21.25 -3.24 -29.31
C MET A 1 21.09 -1.73 -29.26
N HIS A 2 21.88 -0.95 -30.00
CA HIS A 2 21.67 0.49 -30.11
C HIS A 2 20.53 0.74 -31.11
N GLY A 3 19.32 0.98 -30.59
CA GLY A 3 18.23 1.54 -31.40
C GLY A 3 18.68 2.87 -31.98
N LYS A 4 18.82 2.94 -33.30
CA LYS A 4 19.25 4.16 -34.00
C LYS A 4 18.16 5.23 -33.86
N ARG A 5 18.33 6.18 -32.94
CA ARG A 5 17.70 7.50 -33.06
C ARG A 5 18.26 8.14 -34.35
N LYS A 6 17.44 8.29 -35.38
CA LYS A 6 17.81 9.10 -36.56
C LYS A 6 17.78 10.56 -36.10
N ASN A 7 18.94 11.10 -35.74
CA ASN A 7 19.08 12.52 -35.46
C ASN A 7 19.17 13.27 -36.79
N SER A 8 18.10 13.94 -37.20
CA SER A 8 18.10 14.96 -38.24
C SER A 8 18.09 16.35 -37.60
N ASN A 9 18.94 17.26 -38.08
CA ASN A 9 18.87 18.67 -37.71
C ASN A 9 17.66 19.29 -38.43
N LEU A 10 16.65 19.72 -37.67
CA LEU A 10 15.38 20.25 -38.20
C LEU A 10 15.41 21.77 -38.32
N LEU A 11 14.89 22.29 -39.43
CA LEU A 11 14.52 23.70 -39.58
C LEU A 11 12.99 23.77 -39.62
N PHE A 12 12.38 24.07 -38.48
CA PHE A 12 10.95 24.40 -38.43
C PHE A 12 10.73 25.83 -38.94
N GLN A 13 9.70 26.02 -39.76
CA GLN A 13 9.33 27.35 -40.26
C GLN A 13 8.05 27.86 -39.58
N SER A 14 7.97 29.18 -39.38
CA SER A 14 6.74 29.84 -38.92
C SER A 14 5.68 29.80 -40.02
N VAL A 15 4.43 29.52 -39.65
CA VAL A 15 3.35 29.29 -40.60
C VAL A 15 2.78 30.61 -41.17
N SER A 16 2.10 30.57 -42.33
CA SER A 16 1.33 31.70 -42.90
C SER A 16 -0.07 31.25 -43.41
N HIS A 17 -0.77 30.41 -42.64
CA HIS A 17 -1.94 29.66 -43.13
C HIS A 17 -3.27 30.30 -42.73
N TYR A 18 -4.13 30.54 -43.73
CA TYR A 18 -5.45 31.19 -43.61
C TYR A 18 -6.52 30.35 -42.88
N LYS A 19 -6.24 29.07 -42.60
CA LYS A 19 -7.14 28.18 -41.84
C LYS A 19 -6.91 28.21 -40.33
N MET A 20 -5.88 28.90 -39.84
CA MET A 20 -5.63 29.05 -38.40
C MET A 20 -6.03 30.45 -37.92
N LYS A 21 -6.24 30.60 -36.61
CA LYS A 21 -6.44 31.93 -36.01
C LYS A 21 -5.20 32.80 -36.19
N ALA A 22 -5.38 33.96 -36.83
CA ALA A 22 -4.29 34.88 -37.15
C ALA A 22 -3.40 35.24 -35.93
N ALA A 23 -3.96 35.31 -34.72
CA ALA A 23 -3.22 35.62 -33.50
C ALA A 23 -2.14 34.59 -33.13
N PHE A 24 -2.25 33.34 -33.63
CA PHE A 24 -1.43 32.22 -33.17
C PHE A 24 -0.49 31.65 -34.24
N VAL A 25 -0.68 32.06 -35.49
CA VAL A 25 0.12 31.62 -36.64
C VAL A 25 1.64 31.78 -36.42
N SER A 26 2.06 32.81 -35.68
CA SER A 26 3.49 33.05 -35.36
C SER A 26 4.09 32.18 -34.24
N LEU A 27 3.26 31.38 -33.56
CA LEU A 27 3.65 30.48 -32.47
C LEU A 27 3.58 29.00 -32.88
N VAL A 28 3.00 28.72 -34.04
CA VAL A 28 2.91 27.39 -34.62
C VAL A 28 4.09 27.17 -35.55
N PHE A 29 4.68 25.99 -35.43
CA PHE A 29 5.74 25.52 -36.30
C PHE A 29 5.21 24.42 -37.22
N GLN A 30 5.74 24.34 -38.44
CA GLN A 30 5.39 23.27 -39.37
C GLN A 30 6.62 22.50 -39.89
N VAL A 31 6.41 21.21 -40.19
CA VAL A 31 7.39 20.33 -40.84
C VAL A 31 6.69 19.47 -41.88
N TYR A 32 7.30 19.36 -43.06
CA TYR A 32 6.93 18.34 -44.03
C TYR A 32 7.54 17.00 -43.60
N LEU A 33 6.69 16.06 -43.20
CA LEU A 33 7.11 14.81 -42.56
C LEU A 33 8.02 13.93 -43.43
N PRO A 34 7.87 13.88 -44.77
CA PRO A 34 8.79 13.15 -45.64
C PRO A 34 10.22 13.67 -45.63
N ASP A 35 10.44 14.98 -45.41
CA ASP A 35 11.80 15.55 -45.33
C ASP A 35 12.61 14.96 -44.17
N VAL A 36 11.91 14.40 -43.17
CA VAL A 36 12.51 13.78 -41.99
C VAL A 36 12.38 12.25 -42.00
N GLY A 37 11.96 11.69 -43.15
CA GLY A 37 11.80 10.25 -43.36
C GLY A 37 10.58 9.63 -42.70
N ILE A 38 9.57 10.44 -42.33
CA ILE A 38 8.31 9.96 -41.77
C ILE A 38 7.26 9.96 -42.88
N THR A 39 6.87 8.76 -43.32
CA THR A 39 5.82 8.56 -44.34
C THR A 39 4.63 7.78 -43.81
N ASP A 40 4.83 6.99 -42.75
CA ASP A 40 3.75 6.31 -42.04
C ASP A 40 3.23 7.22 -40.92
N LEU A 41 2.04 7.78 -41.13
CA LEU A 41 1.39 8.69 -40.19
C LEU A 41 0.42 7.97 -39.23
N GLY A 42 0.25 6.67 -39.39
CA GLY A 42 -0.84 5.91 -38.79
C GLY A 42 -2.22 6.47 -39.17
N GLU A 43 -3.25 5.90 -38.57
CA GLU A 43 -4.63 6.31 -38.77
C GLU A 43 -5.27 6.66 -37.42
N ILE A 44 -6.11 7.69 -37.41
CA ILE A 44 -7.00 7.89 -36.27
C ILE A 44 -8.09 6.84 -36.38
N SER A 45 -8.17 5.96 -35.39
CA SER A 45 -9.21 4.94 -35.25
C SER A 45 -10.06 5.23 -34.02
N SER A 46 -11.23 4.59 -33.91
CA SER A 46 -12.08 4.71 -32.71
C SER A 46 -11.32 4.22 -31.47
N PHE A 47 -11.44 4.95 -30.37
CA PHE A 47 -10.83 4.67 -29.06
C PHE A 47 -11.81 5.01 -27.93
N GLY A 48 -11.46 4.65 -26.69
CA GLY A 48 -12.33 4.75 -25.51
C GLY A 48 -12.80 3.36 -25.06
N TYR A 49 -13.94 3.30 -24.36
CA TYR A 49 -14.59 2.13 -23.78
C TYR A 49 -14.08 0.75 -24.26
N TYR A 50 -13.12 0.21 -23.50
CA TYR A 50 -12.52 -1.13 -23.68
C TYR A 50 -11.93 -1.40 -25.08
N VAL A 51 -11.55 -0.36 -25.81
CA VAL A 51 -10.86 -0.46 -27.11
C VAL A 51 -9.36 -0.35 -26.93
N ARG A 52 -8.62 -1.43 -27.23
CA ARG A 52 -7.16 -1.37 -27.36
C ARG A 52 -6.78 -0.80 -28.72
N ARG A 53 -6.37 0.47 -28.76
CA ARG A 53 -6.01 1.15 -30.00
C ARG A 53 -4.56 0.88 -30.44
N THR A 54 -4.32 0.98 -31.74
CA THR A 54 -3.00 1.37 -32.26
C THR A 54 -3.08 2.86 -32.51
N SER A 55 -2.19 3.62 -31.87
CA SER A 55 -2.19 5.07 -31.96
C SER A 55 -1.89 5.56 -33.37
N TYR A 56 -2.50 6.69 -33.72
CA TYR A 56 -2.02 7.57 -34.78
C TYR A 56 -0.62 8.11 -34.44
N LEU A 57 0.01 8.83 -35.39
CA LEU A 57 1.26 9.55 -35.15
C LEU A 57 1.13 10.52 -33.96
N GLU A 58 1.70 10.13 -32.81
CA GLU A 58 1.77 10.98 -31.63
C GLU A 58 3.04 11.81 -31.65
N ILE A 59 2.99 12.98 -31.04
CA ILE A 59 4.11 13.91 -30.93
C ILE A 59 4.49 14.04 -29.46
N PHE A 60 5.77 13.95 -29.16
CA PHE A 60 6.31 14.13 -27.82
C PHE A 60 7.37 15.24 -27.85
N GLU A 61 7.23 16.25 -27.01
CA GLU A 61 8.21 17.34 -26.86
C GLU A 61 8.93 17.16 -25.51
N ASN A 62 10.23 16.88 -25.54
CA ASN A 62 11.02 16.61 -24.33
C ASN A 62 10.33 15.56 -23.43
N ASP A 63 9.95 14.44 -24.04
CA ASP A 63 9.23 13.31 -23.45
C ASP A 63 7.80 13.61 -22.95
N LYS A 64 7.28 14.83 -23.14
CA LYS A 64 5.89 15.18 -22.81
C LYS A 64 4.96 14.94 -24.00
N PRO A 65 3.87 14.18 -23.84
CA PRO A 65 2.95 13.86 -24.92
C PRO A 65 2.08 15.06 -25.31
N GLY A 66 2.18 15.48 -26.57
CA GLY A 66 1.32 16.49 -27.16
C GLY A 66 -0.15 16.06 -27.22
N THR A 67 -1.03 17.05 -27.39
CA THR A 67 -2.48 16.84 -27.51
C THR A 67 -2.95 17.15 -28.93
N LEU A 68 -3.80 16.30 -29.52
CA LEU A 68 -4.45 16.69 -30.78
C LEU A 68 -5.25 17.98 -30.57
N ALA A 69 -5.10 18.93 -31.49
CA ALA A 69 -5.88 20.15 -31.53
C ALA A 69 -7.37 19.86 -31.37
N ARG A 70 -8.02 20.48 -30.37
CA ARG A 70 -9.36 20.09 -29.92
C ARG A 70 -10.22 21.26 -29.51
N TYR A 71 -11.54 21.05 -29.50
CA TYR A 71 -12.47 22.02 -28.94
C TYR A 71 -13.62 21.37 -28.15
N PRO A 72 -13.91 21.87 -26.94
CA PRO A 72 -13.12 22.86 -26.19
C PRO A 72 -11.79 22.25 -25.70
N ASN A 73 -10.82 23.10 -25.35
CA ASN A 73 -9.56 22.65 -24.74
C ASN A 73 -9.79 22.02 -23.36
N GLU A 74 -10.76 22.56 -22.62
CA GLU A 74 -11.19 22.07 -21.31
C GLU A 74 -12.70 21.84 -21.28
N GLY A 75 -13.13 20.78 -20.60
CA GLY A 75 -14.54 20.39 -20.50
C GLY A 75 -15.11 19.81 -21.80
N TYR A 76 -16.42 19.97 -21.99
CA TYR A 76 -17.18 19.33 -23.06
C TYR A 76 -18.32 20.22 -23.56
N ILE A 77 -18.80 19.92 -24.77
CA ILE A 77 -20.02 20.44 -25.40
C ILE A 77 -21.16 19.49 -25.06
N ASN A 78 -22.32 20.04 -24.70
CA ASN A 78 -23.53 19.24 -24.49
C ASN A 78 -24.24 18.95 -25.82
N ILE A 79 -24.75 17.72 -25.94
CA ILE A 79 -25.80 17.36 -26.89
C ILE A 79 -27.10 18.05 -26.44
N ASP A 80 -27.76 18.77 -27.35
CA ASP A 80 -29.03 19.43 -27.04
C ASP A 80 -30.23 18.52 -27.34
N THR A 81 -30.32 18.02 -28.58
CA THR A 81 -31.38 17.11 -29.03
C THR A 81 -30.76 15.86 -29.65
N PRO A 82 -30.86 14.68 -29.00
CA PRO A 82 -30.40 13.42 -29.59
C PRO A 82 -31.34 12.99 -30.73
N GLY A 83 -30.78 12.52 -31.85
CA GLY A 83 -31.55 11.96 -32.95
C GLY A 83 -31.93 10.50 -32.71
N GLU A 84 -33.07 10.10 -33.26
CA GLU A 84 -33.63 8.74 -33.10
C GLU A 84 -32.83 7.65 -33.83
N ASP A 85 -32.03 8.04 -34.82
CA ASP A 85 -31.19 7.11 -35.58
C ASP A 85 -29.98 6.60 -34.78
N GLY A 86 -29.68 7.23 -33.63
CA GLY A 86 -28.58 6.90 -32.73
C GLY A 86 -27.20 7.33 -33.24
N LYS A 87 -27.14 8.20 -34.25
CA LYS A 87 -25.88 8.71 -34.84
C LYS A 87 -25.89 10.22 -35.13
N SER A 88 -27.08 10.82 -35.26
CA SER A 88 -27.25 12.24 -35.56
C SER A 88 -27.77 12.98 -34.33
N PHE A 89 -27.37 14.23 -34.11
CA PHE A 89 -27.84 15.03 -32.98
C PHE A 89 -27.52 16.52 -33.15
N THR A 90 -28.20 17.37 -32.39
CA THR A 90 -27.85 18.80 -32.28
C THR A 90 -27.00 19.08 -31.03
N TYR A 91 -26.20 20.15 -31.05
CA TYR A 91 -25.25 20.49 -29.97
C TYR A 91 -25.31 21.98 -29.56
N VAL A 92 -24.83 22.26 -28.35
CA VAL A 92 -24.83 23.62 -27.75
C VAL A 92 -23.49 24.34 -27.98
N SER A 93 -23.23 24.80 -29.20
CA SER A 93 -22.06 25.64 -29.53
C SER A 93 -22.23 26.35 -30.87
N ASP A 94 -21.67 27.56 -31.03
CA ASP A 94 -21.56 28.24 -32.32
C ASP A 94 -20.16 28.12 -32.93
N ARG A 95 -19.21 27.53 -32.19
CA ARG A 95 -17.80 27.45 -32.60
C ARG A 95 -17.57 26.76 -33.95
N PRO A 96 -18.27 25.66 -34.29
CA PRO A 96 -18.02 24.94 -35.54
C PRO A 96 -18.24 25.76 -36.82
N LYS A 97 -18.95 26.90 -36.76
CA LYS A 97 -19.10 27.84 -37.90
C LYS A 97 -17.76 28.37 -38.42
N LYS A 98 -16.69 28.30 -37.61
CA LYS A 98 -15.35 28.76 -38.01
C LYS A 98 -14.57 27.75 -38.86
N TRP A 99 -14.93 26.47 -38.82
CA TRP A 99 -14.14 25.37 -39.40
C TRP A 99 -14.98 24.24 -40.00
N GLN A 100 -16.26 24.49 -40.32
CA GLN A 100 -17.17 23.51 -40.94
C GLN A 100 -16.63 22.85 -42.22
N LYS A 101 -15.67 23.49 -42.92
CA LYS A 101 -15.06 22.96 -44.15
C LYS A 101 -13.90 21.97 -43.90
N GLU A 102 -13.51 21.73 -42.66
CA GLU A 102 -12.50 20.71 -42.34
C GLU A 102 -13.10 19.29 -42.46
N THR A 103 -12.32 18.34 -42.97
CA THR A 103 -12.84 17.04 -43.48
C THR A 103 -12.34 15.81 -42.72
N ASP A 104 -11.45 15.94 -41.74
CA ASP A 104 -10.93 14.82 -40.93
C ASP A 104 -11.17 15.01 -39.43
N ILE A 105 -12.37 15.49 -39.11
CA ILE A 105 -12.79 15.81 -37.75
C ILE A 105 -13.25 14.54 -37.03
N TRP A 106 -12.85 14.42 -35.77
CA TRP A 106 -13.34 13.38 -34.87
C TRP A 106 -14.04 14.01 -33.67
N SER A 107 -14.85 13.21 -33.00
CA SER A 107 -15.54 13.57 -31.77
C SER A 107 -15.23 12.53 -30.69
N HIS A 108 -15.01 12.96 -29.45
CA HIS A 108 -14.74 12.06 -28.31
C HIS A 108 -15.46 12.54 -27.06
N GLY A 109 -16.12 11.62 -26.36
CA GLY A 109 -16.85 11.96 -25.15
C GLY A 109 -17.70 10.82 -24.65
N PHE A 110 -18.64 11.17 -23.77
CA PHE A 110 -19.58 10.28 -23.14
C PHE A 110 -20.97 10.52 -23.71
N TRP A 111 -21.53 9.52 -24.38
CA TRP A 111 -22.68 9.74 -25.25
C TRP A 111 -24.02 9.46 -24.57
N TYR A 112 -24.04 8.47 -23.68
CA TYR A 112 -25.23 8.06 -22.92
C TYR A 112 -24.91 7.80 -21.45
N TRP A 113 -23.79 7.13 -21.17
CA TRP A 113 -23.32 6.81 -19.82
C TRP A 113 -21.99 7.51 -19.53
N GLY A 114 -21.79 7.95 -18.28
CA GLY A 114 -20.52 8.56 -17.81
C GLY A 114 -19.38 7.55 -17.61
N TRP A 115 -19.66 6.27 -17.85
CA TRP A 115 -18.72 5.15 -17.80
C TRP A 115 -18.48 4.52 -19.17
N ALA A 116 -18.91 5.15 -20.27
CA ALA A 116 -18.71 4.62 -21.63
C ALA A 116 -18.26 5.74 -22.59
N ASP A 117 -16.99 6.16 -22.46
CA ASP A 117 -16.42 7.11 -23.42
C ASP A 117 -16.17 6.44 -24.77
N ARG A 118 -16.30 7.19 -25.86
CA ARG A 118 -15.91 6.67 -27.18
C ARG A 118 -15.64 7.78 -28.16
N SER A 119 -14.72 7.54 -29.09
CA SER A 119 -14.50 8.43 -30.22
C SER A 119 -15.18 7.92 -31.50
N TYR A 120 -15.75 8.86 -32.26
CA TYR A 120 -16.39 8.61 -33.54
C TYR A 120 -15.96 9.66 -34.57
N LYS A 121 -15.77 9.23 -35.81
CA LYS A 121 -15.48 10.14 -36.92
C LYS A 121 -16.72 10.95 -37.25
N VAL A 122 -16.54 12.25 -37.50
CA VAL A 122 -17.63 13.12 -37.97
C VAL A 122 -17.80 12.90 -39.47
N THR A 123 -18.99 12.51 -39.91
CA THR A 123 -19.31 12.33 -41.33
C THR A 123 -20.04 13.51 -41.92
N GLU A 124 -20.81 14.24 -41.10
CA GLU A 124 -21.55 15.42 -41.51
C GLU A 124 -21.58 16.44 -40.37
N LEU A 125 -21.35 17.70 -40.71
CA LEU A 125 -21.39 18.83 -39.79
C LEU A 125 -22.15 19.99 -40.45
N ASP A 126 -23.35 20.26 -39.96
CA ASP A 126 -24.11 21.44 -40.30
C ASP A 126 -23.97 22.46 -39.17
N ALA A 127 -23.06 23.42 -39.34
CA ALA A 127 -22.79 24.42 -38.31
C ALA A 127 -23.89 25.49 -38.22
N GLU A 128 -24.72 25.68 -39.24
CA GLU A 128 -25.83 26.63 -39.18
C GLU A 128 -26.98 26.08 -38.36
N ASN A 129 -27.35 24.82 -38.61
CA ASN A 129 -28.38 24.11 -37.84
C ASN A 129 -27.84 23.44 -36.56
N LYS A 130 -26.54 23.58 -36.26
CA LYS A 130 -25.84 22.97 -35.13
C LYS A 130 -26.07 21.45 -35.05
N SER A 131 -26.07 20.80 -36.20
CA SER A 131 -26.28 19.36 -36.34
C SER A 131 -24.98 18.64 -36.64
N LEU A 132 -24.83 17.44 -36.08
CA LEU A 132 -23.68 16.56 -36.27
C LEU A 132 -24.16 15.14 -36.55
N THR A 133 -23.54 14.48 -37.53
CA THR A 133 -23.69 13.03 -37.75
C THR A 133 -22.33 12.36 -37.59
N VAL A 134 -22.29 11.28 -36.82
CA VAL A 134 -21.09 10.46 -36.63
C VAL A 134 -21.12 9.18 -37.48
N SER A 135 -19.95 8.56 -37.66
CA SER A 135 -19.73 7.42 -38.55
C SER A 135 -20.58 6.18 -38.26
N ASP A 136 -20.87 5.95 -36.98
CA ASP A 136 -21.50 4.72 -36.51
C ASP A 136 -22.61 5.03 -35.50
N ARG A 137 -23.53 4.08 -35.36
CA ARG A 137 -24.49 4.11 -34.25
C ARG A 137 -23.75 4.08 -32.93
N VAL A 138 -24.12 5.02 -32.06
CA VAL A 138 -23.48 5.17 -30.78
C VAL A 138 -23.89 4.05 -29.82
N MET A 139 -22.91 3.44 -29.18
CA MET A 139 -23.13 2.36 -28.22
C MET A 139 -23.97 2.88 -27.04
N TYR A 140 -25.01 2.13 -26.65
CA TYR A 140 -26.02 2.51 -25.66
C TYR A 140 -26.94 3.69 -26.05
N GLY A 141 -26.70 4.33 -27.20
CA GLY A 141 -27.52 5.42 -27.73
C GLY A 141 -26.97 6.82 -27.43
N LEU A 142 -27.82 7.83 -27.64
CA LEU A 142 -27.53 9.24 -27.41
C LEU A 142 -28.46 9.80 -26.32
N ARG A 143 -27.97 10.76 -25.54
CA ARG A 143 -28.76 11.48 -24.52
C ARG A 143 -28.47 12.97 -24.57
N LYS A 144 -29.44 13.79 -24.14
CA LYS A 144 -29.22 15.21 -23.84
C LYS A 144 -28.16 15.37 -22.75
N GLY A 145 -27.22 16.29 -22.97
CA GLY A 145 -26.14 16.61 -22.05
C GLY A 145 -26.52 17.62 -20.98
N TYR A 146 -25.93 17.44 -19.79
CA TYR A 146 -26.09 18.33 -18.65
C TYR A 146 -24.74 18.69 -18.01
N TYR A 147 -23.64 18.55 -18.76
CA TYR A 147 -22.31 18.91 -18.29
C TYR A 147 -22.23 20.41 -18.00
N ASN A 148 -21.78 20.76 -16.80
CA ASN A 148 -21.51 22.14 -16.39
C ASN A 148 -20.04 22.24 -16.01
N HIS A 149 -19.27 23.04 -16.76
CA HIS A 149 -17.84 23.19 -16.50
C HIS A 149 -17.54 23.78 -15.11
N ALA A 150 -18.37 24.70 -14.60
CA ALA A 150 -18.15 25.31 -13.29
C ALA A 150 -18.34 24.31 -12.14
N ASN A 151 -19.31 23.40 -12.29
CA ASN A 151 -19.62 22.37 -11.30
C ASN A 151 -19.87 21.01 -11.98
N PRO A 152 -18.81 20.30 -12.40
CA PRO A 152 -18.97 19.13 -13.25
C PRO A 152 -19.52 17.91 -12.52
N THR A 153 -19.64 17.97 -11.18
CA THR A 153 -20.20 16.89 -10.35
C THR A 153 -21.63 17.12 -9.89
N ASP A 154 -22.27 18.24 -10.23
CA ASP A 154 -23.62 18.58 -9.74
C ASP A 154 -24.71 17.69 -10.37
N ALA A 155 -24.49 17.25 -11.59
CA ALA A 155 -25.38 16.35 -12.29
C ALA A 155 -25.19 14.90 -11.79
N GLY A 156 -26.18 14.41 -11.03
CA GLY A 156 -26.18 13.05 -10.49
C GLY A 156 -26.49 11.96 -11.53
N TYR A 157 -26.70 10.73 -11.03
CA TYR A 157 -26.86 9.51 -11.82
C TYR A 157 -27.89 9.59 -12.98
N HIS A 158 -28.93 10.41 -12.92
CA HIS A 158 -29.92 10.50 -14.01
C HIS A 158 -29.49 11.35 -15.20
N HIS A 159 -28.39 12.11 -15.07
CA HIS A 159 -27.91 13.09 -16.07
C HIS A 159 -26.49 12.77 -16.57
N GLN A 160 -26.11 11.50 -16.57
CA GLN A 160 -24.83 11.04 -17.12
C GLN A 160 -24.86 11.05 -18.66
N GLY A 161 -23.67 11.22 -19.24
CA GLY A 161 -23.45 11.24 -20.68
C GLY A 161 -24.08 12.44 -21.40
N GLY A 162 -24.06 12.39 -22.73
CA GLY A 162 -24.54 13.46 -23.59
C GLY A 162 -23.56 14.61 -23.78
N TYR A 163 -22.26 14.41 -23.58
CA TYR A 163 -21.26 15.46 -23.69
C TYR A 163 -19.97 14.99 -24.36
N PHE A 164 -19.42 15.82 -25.23
CA PHE A 164 -18.31 15.46 -26.11
C PHE A 164 -17.41 16.65 -26.46
N ARG A 165 -16.28 16.39 -27.12
CA ARG A 165 -15.39 17.39 -27.70
C ARG A 165 -15.07 17.02 -29.14
N PHE A 166 -14.75 18.02 -29.96
CA PHE A 166 -14.14 17.82 -31.27
C PHE A 166 -12.63 17.67 -31.13
N ILE A 167 -12.02 16.80 -31.92
CA ILE A 167 -10.57 16.57 -31.96
C ILE A 167 -10.10 16.52 -33.42
N ASN A 168 -8.81 16.80 -33.62
CA ASN A 168 -8.17 16.86 -34.92
C ASN A 168 -8.72 18.00 -35.81
N VAL A 169 -8.84 19.19 -35.25
CA VAL A 169 -9.32 20.41 -35.94
C VAL A 169 -8.19 21.43 -36.01
N LEU A 170 -7.71 21.77 -37.20
CA LEU A 170 -6.56 22.66 -37.38
C LEU A 170 -6.85 24.09 -36.88
N TYR A 171 -8.07 24.59 -37.09
CA TYR A 171 -8.47 25.90 -36.57
C TYR A 171 -8.37 26.00 -35.03
N GLU A 172 -8.49 24.86 -34.34
CA GLU A 172 -8.44 24.72 -32.89
C GLU A 172 -7.04 24.31 -32.41
N LEU A 173 -6.00 24.38 -33.25
CA LEU A 173 -4.61 24.38 -32.81
C LEU A 173 -4.32 25.74 -32.16
N ASP A 174 -4.76 25.90 -30.92
CA ASP A 174 -4.92 27.21 -30.30
C ASP A 174 -4.38 27.31 -28.87
N SER A 175 -3.77 26.23 -28.37
CA SER A 175 -3.13 26.18 -27.06
C SER A 175 -1.73 25.52 -27.09
N PRO A 176 -0.84 25.89 -26.13
CA PRO A 176 0.48 25.27 -26.02
C PRO A 176 0.42 23.75 -25.80
N GLY A 177 1.31 23.01 -26.45
CA GLY A 177 1.38 21.55 -26.40
C GLY A 177 0.43 20.84 -27.37
N GLU A 178 -0.34 21.58 -28.16
CA GLU A 178 -1.20 20.99 -29.18
C GLU A 178 -0.47 20.74 -30.50
N PHE A 179 -0.98 19.78 -31.27
CA PHE A 179 -0.52 19.50 -32.62
C PHE A 179 -1.65 19.08 -33.56
N TYR A 180 -1.39 19.21 -34.86
CA TYR A 180 -2.26 18.75 -35.95
C TYR A 180 -1.42 18.10 -37.05
N VAL A 181 -1.91 16.99 -37.60
CA VAL A 181 -1.26 16.29 -38.72
C VAL A 181 -2.18 16.36 -39.93
N ASP A 182 -1.78 17.15 -40.93
CA ASP A 182 -2.40 17.13 -42.25
C ASP A 182 -1.94 15.86 -42.98
N ARG A 183 -2.79 14.84 -42.97
CA ARG A 183 -2.46 13.53 -43.56
C ARG A 183 -2.46 13.52 -45.09
N ILE A 184 -3.15 14.49 -45.71
CA ILE A 184 -3.21 14.62 -47.17
C ILE A 184 -1.90 15.23 -47.67
N ASN A 185 -1.46 16.31 -47.04
CA ASN A 185 -0.25 17.04 -47.44
C ASN A 185 1.00 16.57 -46.67
N GLN A 186 0.85 15.63 -45.74
CA GLN A 186 1.92 15.08 -44.89
C GLN A 186 2.66 16.16 -44.09
N MET A 187 1.91 17.18 -43.64
CA MET A 187 2.43 18.30 -42.85
C MET A 187 2.07 18.12 -41.38
N LEU A 188 3.07 18.27 -40.51
CA LEU A 188 2.89 18.38 -39.06
C LEU A 188 2.88 19.85 -38.67
N TYR A 189 1.91 20.24 -37.85
CA TYR A 189 1.82 21.55 -37.21
C TYR A 189 1.87 21.36 -35.69
N ILE A 190 2.73 22.09 -35.00
CA ILE A 190 2.92 21.97 -33.54
C ILE A 190 2.92 23.36 -32.92
N TRP A 191 2.19 23.51 -31.82
CA TRP A 191 2.40 24.61 -30.87
C TRP A 191 3.19 24.06 -29.67
N PRO A 192 4.46 24.46 -29.47
CA PRO A 192 5.29 23.96 -28.38
C PRO A 192 4.73 24.31 -26.99
N TYR A 193 5.05 23.52 -25.97
CA TYR A 193 4.63 23.79 -24.59
C TYR A 193 5.13 25.15 -24.07
N LYS A 194 6.35 25.52 -24.44
CA LYS A 194 6.88 26.85 -24.16
C LYS A 194 6.39 27.81 -25.24
N ASN A 195 5.71 28.87 -24.82
CA ASN A 195 5.31 29.99 -25.71
C ASN A 195 6.55 30.77 -26.19
N SER A 196 7.27 30.19 -27.15
CA SER A 196 8.50 30.71 -27.72
C SER A 196 8.41 30.69 -29.23
N LYS A 197 8.98 31.72 -29.87
CA LYS A 197 9.15 31.77 -31.34
C LYS A 197 10.32 30.88 -31.82
N TYR A 198 11.01 30.22 -30.90
CA TYR A 198 12.14 29.34 -31.18
C TYR A 198 12.07 28.09 -30.31
N ILE A 199 12.36 26.93 -30.90
CA ILE A 199 12.43 25.61 -30.24
C ILE A 199 13.87 25.08 -30.20
N PHE A 200 14.83 25.96 -29.91
CA PHE A 200 16.24 25.58 -29.94
C PHE A 200 16.58 24.65 -28.77
N GLY A 201 17.05 23.44 -29.09
CA GLY A 201 17.45 22.43 -28.10
C GLY A 201 16.33 21.52 -27.59
N ASP A 202 15.07 21.75 -28.02
CA ASP A 202 13.97 20.84 -27.71
C ASP A 202 14.03 19.58 -28.59
N VAL A 203 13.68 18.43 -28.02
CA VAL A 203 13.60 17.15 -28.74
C VAL A 203 12.15 16.88 -29.07
N ILE A 204 11.83 16.84 -30.38
CA ILE A 204 10.53 16.40 -30.89
C ILE A 204 10.64 14.95 -31.33
N GLN A 205 9.91 14.05 -30.68
CA GLN A 205 9.84 12.63 -31.00
C GLN A 205 8.46 12.26 -31.52
N THR A 206 8.36 11.13 -32.22
CA THR A 206 7.08 10.61 -32.69
C THR A 206 7.01 9.08 -32.67
N SER A 207 5.80 8.55 -32.53
CA SER A 207 5.53 7.12 -32.50
C SER A 207 5.32 6.54 -33.90
N ILE A 208 6.30 5.77 -34.39
CA ILE A 208 6.25 5.13 -35.72
C ILE A 208 6.13 3.60 -35.68
N ILE A 209 6.57 2.94 -34.61
CA ILE A 209 6.48 1.48 -34.47
C ILE A 209 5.29 1.09 -33.58
N ASP A 210 4.67 -0.04 -33.87
CA ASP A 210 3.51 -0.52 -33.11
C ASP A 210 3.90 -1.03 -31.72
N THR A 211 4.78 -2.02 -31.64
CA THR A 211 5.21 -2.62 -30.37
C THR A 211 6.72 -2.49 -30.24
N CYS A 212 7.21 -1.98 -29.11
CA CYS A 212 8.65 -1.75 -28.95
C CYS A 212 9.42 -3.06 -28.80
N ILE A 213 8.96 -3.95 -27.90
CA ILE A 213 9.55 -5.26 -27.66
C ILE A 213 8.49 -6.33 -27.79
N LYS A 214 8.71 -7.28 -28.68
CA LYS A 214 7.89 -8.48 -28.80
C LYS A 214 8.72 -9.71 -28.47
N ILE A 215 8.33 -10.41 -27.41
CA ILE A 215 8.93 -11.69 -27.01
C ILE A 215 8.17 -12.80 -27.74
N SER A 216 8.90 -13.68 -28.40
CA SER A 216 8.33 -14.82 -29.12
C SER A 216 7.54 -15.73 -28.19
N ASP A 217 6.44 -16.28 -28.69
CA ASP A 217 5.62 -17.24 -27.95
C ASP A 217 6.47 -18.42 -27.42
N TYR A 218 6.12 -18.93 -26.23
CA TYR A 218 6.81 -20.06 -25.57
C TYR A 218 8.27 -19.81 -25.19
N SER A 219 8.72 -18.56 -25.21
CA SER A 219 10.04 -18.21 -24.69
C SER A 219 10.07 -18.34 -23.16
N SER A 220 11.23 -18.70 -22.63
CA SER A 220 11.43 -18.83 -21.19
C SER A 220 12.79 -18.32 -20.73
N ASN A 221 12.91 -18.05 -19.41
CA ASN A 221 14.14 -17.61 -18.76
C ASN A 221 14.68 -16.29 -19.32
N ILE A 222 13.82 -15.27 -19.38
CA ILE A 222 14.17 -13.93 -19.90
C ILE A 222 14.20 -12.92 -18.76
N LEU A 223 15.26 -12.11 -18.73
CA LEU A 223 15.37 -10.92 -17.89
C LEU A 223 15.53 -9.69 -18.80
N LEU A 224 14.63 -8.71 -18.65
CA LEU A 224 14.82 -7.36 -19.19
C LEU A 224 14.98 -6.40 -18.02
N GLU A 225 16.11 -5.71 -17.95
CA GLU A 225 16.48 -4.90 -16.78
C GLU A 225 17.15 -3.57 -17.13
N GLY A 226 16.73 -2.49 -16.46
CA GLY A 226 17.53 -1.27 -16.35
C GLY A 226 17.56 -0.33 -17.56
N PHE A 227 16.53 -0.31 -18.41
CA PHE A 227 16.48 0.58 -19.58
C PHE A 227 15.08 1.16 -19.87
N THR A 228 15.05 2.19 -20.72
CA THR A 228 13.82 2.90 -21.14
C THR A 228 13.23 2.32 -22.42
N ILE A 229 11.91 2.18 -22.46
CA ILE A 229 11.08 1.80 -23.60
C ILE A 229 10.08 2.93 -23.84
N GLU A 230 10.05 3.52 -25.04
CA GLU A 230 9.24 4.71 -25.29
C GLU A 230 8.71 4.86 -26.73
N ALA A 231 7.66 5.67 -26.88
CA ALA A 231 7.14 6.18 -28.16
C ALA A 231 6.67 5.10 -29.16
N CYS A 232 5.91 4.10 -28.68
CA CYS A 232 5.31 3.06 -29.53
C CYS A 232 3.79 3.23 -29.62
N ARG A 233 3.22 2.96 -30.80
CA ARG A 233 1.79 3.20 -31.10
C ARG A 233 0.85 2.26 -30.33
N LYS A 234 1.31 1.07 -29.95
CA LYS A 234 0.49 0.03 -29.33
C LYS A 234 1.06 -0.41 -27.98
N PHE A 235 2.01 -1.33 -27.96
CA PHE A 235 2.51 -1.91 -26.69
C PHE A 235 3.97 -1.55 -26.43
N GLY A 236 4.33 -1.36 -25.17
CA GLY A 236 5.75 -1.30 -24.78
C GLY A 236 6.37 -2.68 -24.93
N ILE A 237 5.80 -3.66 -24.23
CA ILE A 237 6.20 -5.07 -24.28
C ILE A 237 4.96 -5.94 -24.60
N GLU A 238 5.11 -6.85 -25.57
CA GLU A 238 4.16 -7.95 -25.82
C GLU A 238 4.86 -9.30 -25.61
N ALA A 239 4.32 -10.14 -24.73
CA ALA A 239 4.81 -11.50 -24.48
C ALA A 239 3.62 -12.47 -24.32
N LYS A 240 3.68 -13.65 -24.92
CA LYS A 240 2.58 -14.63 -24.85
C LYS A 240 3.09 -16.02 -24.56
N LYS A 241 2.35 -16.77 -23.74
CA LYS A 241 2.68 -18.15 -23.36
C LYS A 241 4.12 -18.28 -22.86
N VAL A 242 4.61 -17.30 -22.11
CA VAL A 242 6.00 -17.30 -21.62
C VAL A 242 6.12 -18.00 -20.27
N GLU A 243 7.34 -18.40 -19.90
CA GLU A 243 7.63 -19.01 -18.61
C GLU A 243 8.88 -18.40 -17.98
N ASN A 244 8.85 -18.08 -16.69
CA ASN A 244 10.00 -17.56 -15.95
C ASN A 244 10.58 -16.30 -16.63
N VAL A 245 9.80 -15.22 -16.65
CA VAL A 245 10.17 -13.93 -17.26
C VAL A 245 10.17 -12.84 -16.20
N VAL A 246 11.22 -12.03 -16.18
CA VAL A 246 11.39 -10.91 -15.26
C VAL A 246 11.54 -9.62 -16.05
N PHE A 247 10.66 -8.65 -15.76
CA PHE A 247 10.81 -7.26 -16.18
C PHE A 247 11.16 -6.45 -14.94
N SER A 248 12.36 -5.87 -14.89
CA SER A 248 12.81 -5.14 -13.71
C SER A 248 13.45 -3.79 -14.02
N GLU A 249 13.24 -2.79 -13.17
CA GLU A 249 13.95 -1.50 -13.28
C GLU A 249 13.78 -0.83 -14.67
N LEU A 250 12.64 -1.08 -15.31
CA LEU A 250 12.33 -0.50 -16.62
C LEU A 250 11.64 0.84 -16.45
N LYS A 251 11.89 1.76 -17.38
CA LYS A 251 11.02 2.92 -17.60
C LYS A 251 10.24 2.72 -18.88
N ILE A 252 8.92 2.67 -18.81
CA ILE A 252 8.04 2.47 -19.95
C ILE A 252 7.16 3.72 -20.06
N GLN A 253 7.39 4.54 -21.08
CA GLN A 253 6.68 5.81 -21.22
C GLN A 253 6.12 6.04 -22.61
N ASN A 254 5.11 6.90 -22.74
CA ASN A 254 4.66 7.39 -24.05
C ASN A 254 4.22 6.25 -24.98
N ILE A 255 3.38 5.35 -24.46
CA ILE A 255 2.87 4.18 -25.17
C ILE A 255 1.39 4.40 -25.55
N GLY A 256 1.02 4.11 -26.80
CA GLY A 256 -0.33 4.37 -27.31
C GLY A 256 -1.41 3.43 -26.78
N SER A 257 -1.06 2.27 -26.19
CA SER A 257 -1.97 1.35 -25.50
C SER A 257 -1.39 0.95 -24.12
N TYR A 258 -1.25 -0.35 -23.83
CA TYR A 258 -0.70 -0.86 -22.58
C TYR A 258 0.84 -0.88 -22.58
N GLY A 259 1.44 -0.50 -21.44
CA GLY A 259 2.89 -0.56 -21.25
C GLY A 259 3.44 -1.98 -21.36
N ILE A 260 2.84 -2.93 -20.63
CA ILE A 260 3.21 -4.35 -20.67
C ILE A 260 1.95 -5.18 -20.92
N VAL A 261 2.00 -6.08 -21.90
CA VAL A 261 0.98 -7.11 -22.14
C VAL A 261 1.65 -8.48 -22.10
N VAL A 262 1.30 -9.30 -21.11
CA VAL A 262 1.98 -10.58 -20.88
C VAL A 262 1.00 -11.70 -20.50
N ASP A 263 1.15 -12.84 -21.16
CA ASP A 263 0.46 -14.09 -20.80
C ASP A 263 1.51 -15.18 -20.53
N GLY A 264 1.40 -15.92 -19.42
CA GLY A 264 2.39 -16.95 -19.10
C GLY A 264 2.28 -17.56 -17.69
N ILE A 265 3.40 -18.11 -17.21
CA ILE A 265 3.59 -18.60 -15.84
C ILE A 265 4.92 -18.06 -15.27
N HIS A 266 4.97 -17.83 -13.96
CA HIS A 266 6.16 -17.30 -13.27
C HIS A 266 6.71 -15.99 -13.88
N VAL A 267 5.83 -15.02 -14.14
CA VAL A 267 6.20 -13.67 -14.60
C VAL A 267 6.33 -12.74 -13.39
N LYS A 268 7.46 -12.03 -13.29
CA LYS A 268 7.71 -11.00 -12.28
C LYS A 268 7.87 -9.63 -12.95
N ILE A 269 7.10 -8.64 -12.49
CA ILE A 269 7.21 -7.24 -12.92
C ILE A 269 7.55 -6.40 -11.69
N ASP A 270 8.79 -5.91 -11.61
CA ASP A 270 9.34 -5.42 -10.35
C ASP A 270 10.19 -4.15 -10.50
N ARG A 271 9.92 -3.14 -9.68
CA ARG A 271 10.66 -1.86 -9.71
C ARG A 271 10.56 -1.10 -11.04
N CYS A 272 9.47 -1.26 -11.80
CA CYS A 272 9.26 -0.54 -13.06
C CYS A 272 8.53 0.80 -12.84
N GLU A 273 8.85 1.80 -13.67
CA GLU A 273 8.11 3.05 -13.82
C GLU A 273 7.33 2.99 -15.15
N ILE A 274 6.01 3.10 -15.09
CA ILE A 274 5.13 3.10 -16.27
C ILE A 274 4.34 4.39 -16.28
N GLU A 275 4.50 5.22 -17.31
CA GLU A 275 3.83 6.52 -17.37
C GLU A 275 3.35 6.93 -18.77
N ASN A 276 2.35 7.81 -18.83
CA ASN A 276 1.85 8.41 -20.07
C ASN A 276 1.38 7.38 -21.11
N THR A 277 0.71 6.33 -20.64
CA THR A 277 0.15 5.23 -21.44
C THR A 277 -1.39 5.29 -21.50
N ASP A 278 -2.05 4.44 -22.29
CA ASP A 278 -3.48 4.20 -22.06
C ASP A 278 -3.65 3.21 -20.90
N GLY A 279 -2.96 2.07 -20.89
CA GLY A 279 -2.98 1.12 -19.76
C GLY A 279 -1.59 0.84 -19.20
N GLY A 280 -1.49 0.39 -17.95
CA GLY A 280 -0.20 0.06 -17.35
C GLY A 280 0.26 -1.36 -17.71
N ILE A 281 -0.32 -2.35 -17.04
CA ILE A 281 0.01 -3.77 -17.15
C ILE A 281 -1.24 -4.58 -17.46
N ASP A 282 -1.21 -5.40 -18.49
CA ASP A 282 -2.21 -6.42 -18.80
C ASP A 282 -1.56 -7.79 -18.64
N ILE A 283 -2.00 -8.58 -17.66
CA ILE A 283 -1.36 -9.86 -17.33
C ILE A 283 -2.35 -11.03 -17.22
N SER A 284 -2.01 -12.19 -17.76
CA SER A 284 -2.76 -13.42 -17.54
C SER A 284 -1.90 -14.66 -17.28
N GLY A 285 -2.41 -15.56 -16.44
CA GLY A 285 -1.76 -16.84 -16.15
C GLY A 285 -2.51 -17.75 -15.19
N GLY A 286 -2.06 -19.00 -15.07
CA GLY A 286 -2.69 -20.02 -14.21
C GLY A 286 -3.91 -20.68 -14.87
N ILE A 287 -4.45 -21.70 -14.20
CA ILE A 287 -5.54 -22.54 -14.72
C ILE A 287 -6.68 -22.55 -13.69
N ARG A 288 -7.83 -21.98 -14.06
CA ARG A 288 -8.96 -21.84 -13.13
C ARG A 288 -9.58 -23.18 -12.79
N GLU A 289 -9.78 -24.04 -13.78
CA GLU A 289 -10.45 -25.34 -13.64
C GLU A 289 -9.82 -26.19 -12.53
N THR A 290 -8.49 -26.14 -12.43
CA THR A 290 -7.68 -26.86 -11.44
C THR A 290 -7.14 -25.96 -10.32
N LEU A 291 -7.55 -24.68 -10.27
CA LEU A 291 -7.03 -23.65 -9.35
C LEU A 291 -5.49 -23.62 -9.28
N THR A 292 -4.83 -23.90 -10.39
CA THR A 292 -3.36 -23.90 -10.46
C THR A 292 -2.87 -22.45 -10.56
N PRO A 293 -2.07 -21.97 -9.60
CA PRO A 293 -1.60 -20.59 -9.57
C PRO A 293 -0.65 -20.30 -10.73
N SER A 294 -0.65 -19.06 -11.19
CA SER A 294 0.26 -18.54 -12.21
C SER A 294 1.70 -18.35 -11.71
N GLY A 295 1.87 -18.13 -10.41
CA GLY A 295 3.14 -17.70 -9.82
C GLY A 295 3.57 -16.29 -10.24
N HIS A 296 2.63 -15.44 -10.69
CA HIS A 296 2.93 -14.06 -11.06
C HIS A 296 3.10 -13.14 -9.85
N VAL A 297 4.06 -12.23 -9.95
CA VAL A 297 4.33 -11.20 -8.94
C VAL A 297 4.46 -9.83 -9.61
N ILE A 298 3.66 -8.87 -9.17
CA ILE A 298 3.76 -7.47 -9.58
C ILE A 298 4.09 -6.63 -8.35
N SER A 299 5.34 -6.18 -8.26
CA SER A 299 5.89 -5.59 -7.04
C SER A 299 6.64 -4.28 -7.23
N ASN A 300 6.57 -3.36 -6.28
CA ASN A 300 7.43 -2.17 -6.27
C ASN A 300 7.34 -1.28 -7.53
N ASN A 301 6.23 -1.27 -8.26
CA ASN A 301 6.11 -0.47 -9.48
C ASN A 301 5.46 0.89 -9.20
N VAL A 302 5.75 1.88 -10.05
CA VAL A 302 5.02 3.15 -10.13
C VAL A 302 4.29 3.20 -11.46
N ILE A 303 2.97 3.35 -11.42
CA ILE A 303 2.11 3.44 -12.60
C ILE A 303 1.37 4.77 -12.56
N SER A 304 1.65 5.68 -13.49
CA SER A 304 1.13 7.04 -13.42
C SER A 304 0.62 7.60 -14.76
N ASN A 305 -0.28 8.58 -14.70
CA ASN A 305 -0.80 9.30 -15.87
C ASN A 305 -1.30 8.36 -17.00
N PHE A 306 -2.06 7.34 -16.63
CA PHE A 306 -2.60 6.36 -17.58
C PHE A 306 -4.04 6.70 -17.99
N GLY A 307 -4.41 6.24 -19.19
CA GLY A 307 -5.65 6.60 -19.89
C GLY A 307 -5.57 7.96 -20.55
N ARG A 308 -4.46 8.22 -21.24
CA ARG A 308 -4.14 9.52 -21.84
C ARG A 308 -5.13 9.94 -22.94
N VAL A 309 -5.56 9.01 -23.77
CA VAL A 309 -6.46 9.28 -24.91
C VAL A 309 -7.81 8.57 -24.75
N GLY A 310 -7.79 7.25 -24.58
CA GLY A 310 -8.98 6.47 -24.20
C GLY A 310 -9.12 6.41 -22.68
N PHE A 311 -10.33 6.67 -22.16
CA PHE A 311 -10.52 6.75 -20.72
C PHE A 311 -10.96 5.42 -20.10
N VAL A 312 -12.05 4.82 -20.55
CA VAL A 312 -12.63 3.63 -19.92
C VAL A 312 -12.03 2.34 -20.47
N GLY A 313 -11.63 1.43 -19.58
CA GLY A 313 -10.88 0.20 -19.91
C GLY A 313 -9.35 0.40 -19.96
N SER A 314 -8.90 1.62 -19.63
CA SER A 314 -7.51 2.01 -19.45
C SER A 314 -7.11 1.78 -17.99
N ASP A 315 -6.86 0.52 -17.63
CA ASP A 315 -6.56 0.15 -16.24
C ASP A 315 -5.05 0.28 -15.95
N GLY A 316 -4.71 0.63 -14.71
CA GLY A 316 -3.32 0.61 -14.25
C GLY A 316 -2.75 -0.82 -14.27
N ILE A 317 -3.48 -1.76 -13.69
CA ILE A 317 -3.27 -3.21 -13.86
C ILE A 317 -4.61 -3.84 -14.21
N ASN A 318 -4.68 -4.51 -15.35
CA ASN A 318 -5.73 -5.47 -15.69
C ASN A 318 -5.15 -6.88 -15.57
N LEU A 319 -5.68 -7.70 -14.66
CA LEU A 319 -5.16 -9.05 -14.44
C LEU A 319 -6.23 -10.14 -14.53
N LYS A 320 -5.83 -11.31 -15.03
CA LYS A 320 -6.69 -12.50 -15.12
C LYS A 320 -5.95 -13.77 -14.72
N GLY A 321 -6.49 -14.57 -13.81
CA GLY A 321 -5.86 -15.87 -13.56
C GLY A 321 -6.17 -16.52 -12.22
N VAL A 322 -5.14 -17.17 -11.68
CA VAL A 322 -5.15 -17.73 -10.33
C VAL A 322 -3.87 -17.34 -9.60
N GLY A 323 -3.97 -16.92 -8.34
CA GLY A 323 -2.81 -16.78 -7.45
C GLY A 323 -1.81 -15.69 -7.84
N ILE A 324 -2.26 -14.63 -8.51
CA ILE A 324 -1.41 -13.46 -8.83
C ILE A 324 -1.24 -12.60 -7.56
N HIS A 325 -0.01 -12.23 -7.24
CA HIS A 325 0.34 -11.39 -6.09
C HIS A 325 0.74 -9.98 -6.55
N VAL A 326 0.01 -8.96 -6.08
CA VAL A 326 0.24 -7.55 -6.43
C VAL A 326 0.53 -6.78 -5.16
N HIS A 327 1.77 -6.34 -4.95
CA HIS A 327 2.14 -5.70 -3.70
C HIS A 327 3.14 -4.55 -3.80
N HIS A 328 3.09 -3.62 -2.87
CA HIS A 328 4.03 -2.48 -2.82
C HIS A 328 4.06 -1.64 -4.12
N ASN A 329 2.94 -1.49 -4.84
CA ASN A 329 2.89 -0.64 -6.03
C ASN A 329 2.25 0.72 -5.71
N THR A 330 2.63 1.76 -6.45
CA THR A 330 2.02 3.09 -6.39
C THR A 330 1.30 3.42 -7.70
N PHE A 331 0.08 3.92 -7.59
CA PHE A 331 -0.75 4.37 -8.70
C PHE A 331 -1.12 5.84 -8.53
N GLU A 332 -0.88 6.66 -9.57
CA GLU A 332 -1.21 8.08 -9.57
C GLU A 332 -1.93 8.51 -10.86
N LYS A 333 -3.01 9.29 -10.74
CA LYS A 333 -3.67 9.98 -11.87
C LYS A 333 -4.10 9.01 -12.99
N GLY A 334 -4.97 8.07 -12.63
CA GLY A 334 -5.61 7.18 -13.60
C GLY A 334 -6.95 7.74 -14.07
N SER A 335 -7.18 7.76 -15.39
CA SER A 335 -8.47 8.14 -15.98
C SER A 335 -9.65 7.28 -15.48
N TYR A 336 -9.36 6.00 -15.20
CA TYR A 336 -10.30 4.95 -14.84
C TYR A 336 -9.77 4.12 -13.66
N THR A 337 -9.88 2.80 -13.70
CA THR A 337 -9.59 1.89 -12.58
C THR A 337 -8.08 1.69 -12.39
N GLY A 338 -7.65 1.67 -11.13
CA GLY A 338 -6.26 1.36 -10.78
C GLY A 338 -5.94 -0.12 -11.00
N ILE A 339 -6.67 -1.00 -10.32
CA ILE A 339 -6.54 -2.45 -10.43
C ILE A 339 -7.90 -3.07 -10.79
N HIS A 340 -7.98 -3.65 -11.98
CA HIS A 340 -9.07 -4.48 -12.44
C HIS A 340 -8.65 -5.96 -12.45
N TRP A 341 -9.51 -6.86 -11.96
CA TRP A 341 -9.16 -8.28 -11.88
C TRP A 341 -10.25 -9.25 -12.28
N ALA A 342 -9.81 -10.43 -12.70
CA ALA A 342 -10.64 -11.59 -13.00
C ALA A 342 -9.98 -12.88 -12.49
N GLY A 343 -10.71 -13.72 -11.76
CA GLY A 343 -10.22 -15.04 -11.34
C GLY A 343 -10.08 -15.20 -9.83
N ASN A 344 -9.16 -16.06 -9.41
CA ASN A 344 -9.19 -16.70 -8.09
C ASN A 344 -7.90 -16.47 -7.28
N ASP A 345 -8.03 -16.44 -5.96
CA ASP A 345 -6.91 -16.47 -5.02
C ASP A 345 -5.84 -15.37 -5.23
N HIS A 346 -6.21 -14.23 -5.81
CA HIS A 346 -5.32 -13.08 -5.94
C HIS A 346 -5.10 -12.39 -4.58
N THR A 347 -3.91 -11.86 -4.36
CA THR A 347 -3.60 -11.05 -3.17
C THR A 347 -3.13 -9.67 -3.61
N PHE A 348 -3.80 -8.63 -3.10
CA PHE A 348 -3.47 -7.23 -3.33
C PHE A 348 -3.12 -6.59 -1.99
N GLU A 349 -1.84 -6.29 -1.75
CA GLU A 349 -1.40 -5.78 -0.45
C GLU A 349 -0.32 -4.71 -0.48
N TYR A 350 -0.36 -3.79 0.49
CA TYR A 350 0.60 -2.68 0.59
C TYR A 350 0.68 -1.78 -0.66
N ASN A 351 -0.38 -1.73 -1.47
CA ASN A 351 -0.44 -0.82 -2.61
C ASN A 351 -0.96 0.56 -2.19
N HIS A 352 -0.48 1.60 -2.86
CA HIS A 352 -0.89 2.98 -2.67
C HIS A 352 -1.59 3.48 -3.93
N LEU A 353 -2.91 3.67 -3.89
CA LEU A 353 -3.69 4.08 -5.05
C LEU A 353 -4.30 5.46 -4.80
N PHE A 354 -4.02 6.41 -5.68
CA PHE A 354 -4.61 7.74 -5.56
C PHE A 354 -4.86 8.48 -6.85
N LYS A 355 -5.92 9.32 -6.82
CA LYS A 355 -6.45 10.01 -8.00
C LYS A 355 -6.76 9.00 -9.12
N MET A 356 -7.54 7.98 -8.78
CA MET A 356 -8.12 7.06 -9.75
C MET A 356 -9.47 7.62 -10.21
N CYS A 357 -9.96 7.16 -11.37
CA CYS A 357 -11.24 7.58 -11.92
C CYS A 357 -11.34 9.10 -12.20
N THR A 358 -10.25 9.73 -12.65
CA THR A 358 -10.20 11.19 -12.78
C THR A 358 -10.98 11.76 -13.96
N THR A 359 -11.49 10.93 -14.87
CA THR A 359 -12.21 11.39 -16.08
C THR A 359 -13.50 10.63 -16.35
N ALA A 360 -13.82 9.61 -15.56
CA ALA A 360 -14.99 8.76 -15.73
C ALA A 360 -15.76 8.60 -14.40
N SER A 361 -17.03 8.23 -14.51
CA SER A 361 -17.85 7.80 -13.38
C SER A 361 -17.95 6.27 -13.32
N ASP A 362 -18.51 5.73 -12.25
CA ASP A 362 -18.80 4.29 -12.08
C ASP A 362 -17.56 3.39 -12.17
N CYS A 363 -16.50 3.78 -11.47
CA CYS A 363 -15.30 2.97 -11.35
C CYS A 363 -14.71 3.03 -9.94
N GLY A 364 -13.65 2.24 -9.72
CA GLY A 364 -12.97 2.15 -8.43
C GLY A 364 -11.45 2.21 -8.55
N ALA A 365 -10.75 2.54 -7.45
CA ALA A 365 -9.31 2.30 -7.39
C ALA A 365 -9.02 0.79 -7.54
N PHE A 366 -9.86 -0.04 -6.93
CA PHE A 366 -10.03 -1.46 -7.25
C PHE A 366 -11.42 -1.67 -7.84
N MET A 367 -11.53 -2.47 -8.90
CA MET A 367 -12.81 -2.83 -9.50
C MET A 367 -12.82 -4.27 -10.01
N ALA A 368 -13.88 -5.00 -9.74
CA ALA A 368 -14.25 -6.21 -10.47
C ALA A 368 -15.74 -6.45 -10.32
N GLY A 369 -16.35 -7.26 -11.18
CA GLY A 369 -17.79 -7.45 -11.13
C GLY A 369 -18.32 -8.69 -11.84
N ARG A 370 -19.60 -9.00 -11.58
CA ARG A 370 -20.39 -9.99 -12.33
C ARG A 370 -19.85 -11.41 -12.32
N GLU A 371 -19.40 -11.88 -11.14
CA GLU A 371 -18.88 -13.24 -10.97
C GLU A 371 -19.06 -13.81 -9.55
N TRP A 372 -19.57 -15.05 -9.43
CA TRP A 372 -19.73 -15.77 -8.15
C TRP A 372 -18.56 -16.69 -7.79
N THR A 373 -17.76 -17.05 -8.78
CA THR A 373 -16.69 -18.03 -8.78
C THR A 373 -15.29 -17.41 -8.70
N TRP A 374 -15.16 -16.09 -8.76
CA TRP A 374 -13.91 -15.34 -8.54
C TRP A 374 -13.60 -15.19 -7.03
N ARG A 375 -13.41 -16.32 -6.35
CA ARG A 375 -13.29 -16.39 -4.89
C ARG A 375 -11.86 -16.48 -4.39
N GLY A 376 -11.70 -16.23 -3.09
CA GLY A 376 -10.42 -16.32 -2.38
C GLY A 376 -9.50 -15.11 -2.58
N ASN A 377 -9.99 -14.09 -3.29
CA ASN A 377 -9.26 -12.85 -3.52
C ASN A 377 -9.22 -12.01 -2.25
N LYS A 378 -8.05 -11.46 -1.93
CA LYS A 378 -7.79 -10.64 -0.74
C LYS A 378 -7.27 -9.28 -1.13
N ILE A 379 -7.98 -8.22 -0.74
CA ILE A 379 -7.54 -6.83 -0.84
C ILE A 379 -7.23 -6.37 0.58
N ARG A 380 -5.95 -6.30 0.96
CA ARG A 380 -5.57 -6.00 2.34
C ARG A 380 -4.42 -5.02 2.53
N SER A 381 -4.44 -4.26 3.61
CA SER A 381 -3.34 -3.36 3.96
C SER A 381 -2.96 -2.39 2.82
N ASN A 382 -3.93 -1.92 2.03
CA ASN A 382 -3.71 -0.91 1.00
C ASN A 382 -4.13 0.47 1.50
N HIS A 383 -3.59 1.51 0.86
CA HIS A 383 -3.95 2.90 1.14
C HIS A 383 -4.60 3.56 -0.08
N ILE A 384 -5.83 4.06 0.07
CA ILE A 384 -6.67 4.53 -1.05
C ILE A 384 -7.21 5.94 -0.79
N HIS A 385 -6.93 6.89 -1.70
CA HIS A 385 -7.40 8.28 -1.56
C HIS A 385 -7.61 9.03 -2.89
N GLY A 386 -8.38 10.12 -2.86
CA GLY A 386 -8.64 10.98 -4.02
C GLY A 386 -9.48 10.36 -5.15
N THR A 387 -10.45 9.48 -4.86
CA THR A 387 -11.28 8.81 -5.88
C THR A 387 -12.56 9.56 -6.28
N ARG A 388 -12.74 10.82 -5.88
CA ARG A 388 -13.94 11.59 -6.21
C ARG A 388 -14.03 11.85 -7.72
N ARG A 389 -15.21 11.59 -8.29
CA ARG A 389 -15.51 11.88 -9.69
C ARG A 389 -15.35 13.36 -10.04
N THR A 390 -15.02 13.63 -11.28
CA THR A 390 -14.86 14.98 -11.87
C THR A 390 -15.82 15.21 -13.04
N VAL A 391 -16.70 14.25 -13.33
CA VAL A 391 -17.68 14.27 -14.42
C VAL A 391 -19.06 13.85 -13.92
N PRO A 392 -20.15 14.23 -14.61
CA PRO A 392 -21.50 13.77 -14.27
C PRO A 392 -21.65 12.26 -14.40
N GLY A 393 -22.22 11.61 -13.40
CA GLY A 393 -22.51 10.18 -13.48
C GLY A 393 -22.75 9.48 -12.15
N ALA A 394 -22.52 8.16 -12.15
CA ALA A 394 -22.58 7.33 -10.95
C ALA A 394 -21.43 7.64 -9.99
N ASP A 395 -21.53 7.16 -8.75
CA ASP A 395 -20.51 7.40 -7.72
C ASP A 395 -19.23 6.62 -8.04
N ASN A 396 -18.07 7.22 -7.77
CA ASN A 396 -16.79 6.50 -7.81
C ASN A 396 -16.44 5.91 -6.44
N ARG A 397 -15.71 4.79 -6.43
CA ARG A 397 -15.36 4.06 -5.20
C ARG A 397 -13.87 3.93 -4.98
N GLY A 398 -13.47 3.67 -3.74
CA GLY A 398 -12.14 3.13 -3.44
C GLY A 398 -12.05 1.67 -3.88
N ILE A 399 -12.87 0.80 -3.31
CA ILE A 399 -13.04 -0.59 -3.75
C ILE A 399 -14.45 -0.80 -4.27
N MET A 400 -14.56 -1.25 -5.52
CA MET A 400 -15.82 -1.53 -6.19
C MET A 400 -16.02 -3.01 -6.46
N LEU A 401 -16.91 -3.64 -5.68
CA LEU A 401 -17.41 -4.99 -5.97
C LEU A 401 -18.73 -4.88 -6.72
N ASP A 402 -18.65 -4.91 -8.05
CA ASP A 402 -19.79 -4.61 -8.90
C ASP A 402 -20.60 -5.86 -9.26
N ASP A 403 -21.87 -5.67 -9.58
CA ASP A 403 -22.73 -6.68 -10.22
C ASP A 403 -22.68 -8.10 -9.61
N GLN A 404 -22.92 -8.22 -8.31
CA GLN A 404 -22.97 -9.49 -7.58
C GLN A 404 -21.63 -10.22 -7.43
N LEU A 405 -20.49 -9.52 -7.57
CA LEU A 405 -19.18 -10.10 -7.22
C LEU A 405 -19.16 -10.58 -5.76
N SER A 406 -18.70 -11.82 -5.58
CA SER A 406 -18.90 -12.56 -4.33
C SER A 406 -17.62 -13.23 -3.83
N GLY A 407 -17.50 -13.42 -2.51
CA GLY A 407 -16.38 -14.13 -1.89
C GLY A 407 -15.06 -13.34 -1.81
N ILE A 408 -15.15 -12.01 -1.70
CA ILE A 408 -13.98 -11.12 -1.62
C ILE A 408 -13.70 -10.71 -0.16
N HIS A 409 -12.42 -10.73 0.22
CA HIS A 409 -11.95 -10.30 1.53
C HIS A 409 -11.32 -8.91 1.42
N ILE A 410 -11.87 -7.93 2.14
CA ILE A 410 -11.41 -6.54 2.21
C ILE A 410 -10.99 -6.27 3.66
N GLU A 411 -9.68 -6.24 3.92
CA GLU A 411 -9.15 -6.29 5.28
C GLU A 411 -8.06 -5.24 5.52
N HIS A 412 -8.02 -4.58 6.68
CA HIS A 412 -6.85 -3.74 7.06
C HIS A 412 -6.53 -2.56 6.13
N ASN A 413 -7.42 -2.20 5.19
CA ASN A 413 -7.18 -1.09 4.28
C ASN A 413 -7.49 0.25 4.95
N VAL A 414 -6.82 1.29 4.49
CA VAL A 414 -7.01 2.67 4.93
C VAL A 414 -7.56 3.49 3.76
N PHE A 415 -8.77 3.99 3.92
CA PHE A 415 -9.45 4.88 2.97
C PHE A 415 -9.47 6.29 3.53
N VAL A 416 -9.00 7.27 2.76
CA VAL A 416 -8.82 8.64 3.26
C VAL A 416 -9.39 9.67 2.31
N ASN A 417 -10.20 10.57 2.85
CA ASN A 417 -10.47 11.88 2.27
C ASN A 417 -9.52 12.92 2.91
N ALA A 418 -8.41 13.22 2.23
CA ALA A 418 -7.32 14.02 2.78
C ALA A 418 -7.52 15.54 2.56
N SER A 419 -8.72 16.05 2.82
CA SER A 419 -9.05 17.47 2.64
C SER A 419 -8.28 18.44 3.55
N ILE A 420 -7.47 17.93 4.48
CA ILE A 420 -6.64 18.72 5.40
C ILE A 420 -5.21 18.94 4.87
N ILE A 421 -4.68 18.06 3.99
CA ILE A 421 -3.31 18.18 3.43
C ILE A 421 -3.36 18.80 2.03
N TYR A 422 -4.37 18.44 1.25
CA TYR A 422 -4.59 18.95 -0.09
C TYR A 422 -6.08 19.24 -0.20
N GLN A 423 -6.47 20.51 -0.32
CA GLN A 423 -7.86 20.98 -0.30
C GLN A 423 -8.81 20.31 -1.33
N TYR A 424 -8.34 19.38 -2.16
CA TYR A 424 -9.01 18.87 -3.35
C TYR A 424 -9.14 17.34 -3.46
N PHE A 425 -8.48 16.51 -2.63
CA PHE A 425 -8.51 15.05 -2.81
C PHE A 425 -9.51 14.37 -1.86
N LYS A 426 -10.75 14.27 -2.33
CA LYS A 426 -11.83 13.55 -1.65
C LYS A 426 -11.99 12.15 -2.22
N ASN A 427 -12.38 11.19 -1.38
CA ASN A 427 -13.01 9.97 -1.84
C ASN A 427 -14.52 10.18 -1.85
N GLU A 428 -15.20 9.77 -2.91
CA GLU A 428 -16.67 9.88 -2.99
C GLU A 428 -17.32 8.80 -2.13
N VAL A 429 -17.12 7.53 -2.49
CA VAL A 429 -17.47 6.36 -1.69
C VAL A 429 -16.21 5.55 -1.40
N HIS A 430 -16.02 5.03 -0.19
CA HIS A 430 -14.83 4.23 0.09
C HIS A 430 -14.93 2.80 -0.45
N CYS A 431 -16.04 2.12 -0.19
CA CYS A 431 -16.23 0.74 -0.63
C CYS A 431 -17.69 0.45 -1.01
N ASN A 432 -17.95 -0.44 -1.96
CA ASN A 432 -19.31 -0.95 -2.17
C ASN A 432 -19.39 -2.47 -2.38
N ILE A 433 -20.56 -3.02 -2.02
CA ILE A 433 -21.00 -4.37 -2.36
C ILE A 433 -22.26 -4.24 -3.23
N GLY A 434 -22.09 -4.34 -4.55
CA GLY A 434 -23.16 -4.26 -5.54
C GLY A 434 -23.97 -5.54 -5.65
N GLY A 435 -24.65 -5.96 -4.58
CA GLY A 435 -25.55 -7.12 -4.57
C GLY A 435 -24.87 -8.49 -4.52
N GLY A 436 -23.56 -8.54 -4.27
CA GLY A 436 -22.81 -9.79 -4.11
C GLY A 436 -22.99 -10.43 -2.74
N ARG A 437 -22.51 -11.67 -2.59
CA ARG A 437 -22.65 -12.49 -1.38
C ARG A 437 -21.31 -12.98 -0.83
N ASP A 438 -21.33 -13.45 0.41
CA ASP A 438 -20.19 -14.05 1.11
C ASP A 438 -18.92 -13.16 1.11
N ASN A 439 -19.08 -11.82 1.06
CA ASN A 439 -17.94 -10.91 1.17
C ASN A 439 -17.62 -10.60 2.62
N LEU A 440 -16.33 -10.44 2.93
CA LEU A 440 -15.83 -10.06 4.24
C LEU A 440 -15.19 -8.68 4.19
N VAL A 441 -15.68 -7.74 5.00
CA VAL A 441 -15.11 -6.40 5.17
C VAL A 441 -14.76 -6.22 6.64
N ARG A 442 -13.47 -6.27 6.98
CA ARG A 442 -13.05 -6.16 8.38
C ARG A 442 -11.79 -5.36 8.64
N SER A 443 -11.72 -4.75 9.83
CA SER A 443 -10.51 -4.07 10.29
C SER A 443 -10.00 -2.97 9.36
N ASN A 444 -10.88 -2.37 8.54
CA ASN A 444 -10.54 -1.24 7.69
C ASN A 444 -10.76 0.09 8.42
N ILE A 445 -9.99 1.10 8.03
CA ILE A 445 -10.20 2.50 8.45
C ILE A 445 -10.90 3.25 7.31
N PHE A 446 -12.12 3.70 7.56
CA PHE A 446 -12.88 4.54 6.66
C PHE A 446 -12.85 5.99 7.17
N TYR A 447 -11.92 6.78 6.68
CA TYR A 447 -11.69 8.16 7.14
C TYR A 447 -12.34 9.20 6.24
N ASN A 448 -13.53 9.66 6.63
CA ASN A 448 -14.20 10.88 6.17
C ASN A 448 -14.63 10.91 4.69
N ALA A 449 -15.27 9.87 4.15
CA ALA A 449 -15.78 9.89 2.77
C ALA A 449 -16.65 11.15 2.47
N SER A 450 -16.74 11.60 1.22
CA SER A 450 -17.57 12.76 0.88
C SER A 450 -19.05 12.43 0.72
N GLN A 451 -19.39 11.17 0.45
CA GLN A 451 -20.77 10.71 0.30
C GLN A 451 -21.10 9.57 1.28
N TYR A 452 -20.43 8.41 1.15
CA TYR A 452 -20.64 7.25 2.03
C TYR A 452 -19.32 6.50 2.30
N SER A 453 -19.13 5.95 3.49
CA SER A 453 -18.00 5.03 3.69
C SER A 453 -18.27 3.70 3.00
N MET A 454 -19.47 3.15 3.17
CA MET A 454 -19.88 1.94 2.45
C MET A 454 -21.24 2.10 1.78
N GLN A 455 -21.36 1.56 0.57
CA GLN A 455 -22.64 1.36 -0.13
C GLN A 455 -22.90 -0.14 -0.30
N PHE A 456 -24.14 -0.58 -0.09
CA PHE A 456 -24.55 -1.90 -0.54
C PHE A 456 -25.98 -1.93 -1.05
N ASP A 457 -26.23 -2.81 -2.01
CA ASP A 457 -27.55 -3.01 -2.59
C ASP A 457 -27.92 -4.50 -2.70
N SER A 458 -29.11 -4.76 -3.23
CA SER A 458 -29.61 -6.10 -3.48
C SER A 458 -30.00 -6.28 -4.95
N ARG A 459 -29.19 -5.76 -5.88
CA ARG A 459 -29.53 -5.75 -7.32
C ARG A 459 -29.80 -7.15 -7.90
N GLY A 460 -29.20 -8.19 -7.33
CA GLY A 460 -29.45 -9.59 -7.70
C GLY A 460 -30.82 -10.13 -7.31
N LYS A 461 -31.53 -9.50 -6.35
CA LYS A 461 -32.86 -9.93 -5.88
C LYS A 461 -33.92 -9.84 -6.97
N PHE A 462 -33.84 -8.84 -7.86
CA PHE A 462 -34.90 -8.51 -8.81
C PHE A 462 -34.88 -9.37 -10.09
N GLY A 463 -34.16 -10.50 -10.09
CA GLY A 463 -34.35 -11.56 -11.08
C GLY A 463 -34.18 -11.16 -12.55
N GLY A 464 -33.29 -10.20 -12.84
CA GLY A 464 -32.96 -9.78 -14.20
C GLY A 464 -31.95 -10.71 -14.89
N GLY A 465 -31.66 -10.44 -16.17
CA GLY A 465 -30.70 -11.22 -17.00
C GLY A 465 -29.26 -11.32 -16.48
N LEU A 466 -28.92 -10.61 -15.39
CA LEU A 466 -27.66 -10.77 -14.68
C LEU A 466 -27.56 -12.16 -14.01
N THR A 467 -28.65 -12.65 -13.39
CA THR A 467 -28.64 -13.95 -12.70
C THR A 467 -28.49 -15.11 -13.68
N SER A 468 -29.09 -15.03 -14.87
CA SER A 468 -28.89 -16.05 -15.91
C SER A 468 -27.44 -16.07 -16.42
N THR A 469 -26.81 -14.91 -16.57
CA THR A 469 -25.39 -14.81 -16.92
C THR A 469 -24.49 -15.44 -15.85
N LEU A 470 -24.73 -15.16 -14.58
CA LEU A 470 -23.97 -15.72 -13.46
C LEU A 470 -24.12 -17.24 -13.34
N LEU A 471 -25.32 -17.77 -13.61
CA LEU A 471 -25.54 -19.22 -13.68
C LEU A 471 -24.75 -19.89 -14.82
N LEU A 472 -24.58 -19.21 -15.96
CA LEU A 472 -23.74 -19.70 -17.04
C LEU A 472 -22.26 -19.68 -16.66
N LEU A 473 -21.79 -18.62 -15.99
CA LEU A 473 -20.41 -18.51 -15.50
C LEU A 473 -20.10 -19.58 -14.44
N LEU A 474 -21.03 -19.83 -13.52
CA LEU A 474 -20.92 -20.89 -12.51
C LEU A 474 -20.66 -22.27 -13.15
N LYS A 475 -21.37 -22.58 -14.24
CA LYS A 475 -21.22 -23.86 -14.97
C LYS A 475 -19.90 -24.00 -15.75
N ARG A 476 -19.10 -22.94 -15.89
CA ARG A 476 -17.80 -22.99 -16.60
C ARG A 476 -16.68 -23.56 -15.73
N VAL A 477 -16.90 -23.71 -14.43
CA VAL A 477 -15.91 -24.24 -13.49
C VAL A 477 -16.50 -25.43 -12.73
N PRO A 478 -15.68 -26.38 -12.28
CA PRO A 478 -16.15 -27.57 -11.57
C PRO A 478 -16.44 -27.28 -10.09
N TYR A 479 -17.29 -26.28 -9.81
CA TYR A 479 -17.51 -25.69 -8.47
C TYR A 479 -17.99 -26.67 -7.38
N GLN A 480 -18.44 -27.87 -7.74
CA GLN A 480 -18.92 -28.91 -6.82
C GLN A 480 -17.94 -30.08 -6.66
N ASN A 481 -16.84 -30.14 -7.42
CA ASN A 481 -15.84 -31.20 -7.23
C ASN A 481 -15.11 -31.02 -5.89
N GLU A 482 -14.38 -32.05 -5.45
CA GLU A 482 -13.66 -32.04 -4.17
C GLU A 482 -12.72 -30.84 -4.03
N LEU A 483 -11.97 -30.51 -5.08
CA LEU A 483 -11.03 -29.39 -5.08
C LEU A 483 -11.74 -28.05 -4.80
N TRP A 484 -12.78 -27.73 -5.58
CA TRP A 484 -13.50 -26.45 -5.48
C TRP A 484 -14.37 -26.38 -4.24
N SER A 485 -15.04 -27.47 -3.87
CA SER A 485 -15.90 -27.49 -2.67
C SER A 485 -15.09 -27.45 -1.38
N SER A 486 -13.89 -28.02 -1.36
CA SER A 486 -12.96 -27.84 -0.23
C SER A 486 -12.42 -26.41 -0.15
N ARG A 487 -12.09 -25.79 -1.29
CA ARG A 487 -11.53 -24.43 -1.34
C ARG A 487 -12.57 -23.34 -1.09
N TYR A 488 -13.78 -23.50 -1.61
CA TYR A 488 -14.88 -22.53 -1.61
C TYR A 488 -16.21 -23.21 -1.23
N PRO A 489 -16.36 -23.64 0.03
CA PRO A 489 -17.53 -24.42 0.47
C PRO A 489 -18.86 -23.68 0.27
N GLU A 490 -18.88 -22.36 0.45
CA GLU A 490 -20.08 -21.54 0.27
C GLU A 490 -20.58 -21.58 -1.18
N LEU A 491 -19.65 -21.58 -2.14
CA LEU A 491 -19.96 -21.64 -3.58
C LEU A 491 -20.55 -23.00 -3.97
N ALA A 492 -20.02 -24.10 -3.43
CA ALA A 492 -20.48 -25.46 -3.75
C ALA A 492 -21.96 -25.66 -3.41
N THR A 493 -22.46 -24.92 -2.41
CA THR A 493 -23.85 -24.98 -1.94
C THR A 493 -24.76 -23.89 -2.51
N ILE A 494 -24.26 -23.02 -3.39
CA ILE A 494 -24.98 -21.80 -3.83
C ILE A 494 -26.36 -22.08 -4.44
N LEU A 495 -26.53 -23.21 -5.13
CA LEU A 495 -27.81 -23.62 -5.74
C LEU A 495 -28.65 -24.53 -4.83
N ASN A 496 -28.10 -25.01 -3.72
CA ASN A 496 -28.79 -25.90 -2.78
C ASN A 496 -29.56 -25.10 -1.71
N SER A 497 -29.40 -23.77 -1.66
CA SER A 497 -30.14 -22.91 -0.75
C SER A 497 -31.62 -22.82 -1.14
N THR A 498 -32.51 -22.75 -0.14
CA THR A 498 -33.92 -22.41 -0.34
C THR A 498 -34.13 -20.93 -0.71
N SER A 499 -33.07 -20.11 -0.60
CA SER A 499 -33.06 -18.71 -1.00
C SER A 499 -32.60 -18.52 -2.46
N ASN A 500 -33.02 -17.41 -3.08
CA ASN A 500 -32.57 -17.04 -4.42
C ASN A 500 -31.03 -16.86 -4.42
N PRO A 501 -30.27 -17.54 -5.32
CA PRO A 501 -28.81 -17.45 -5.33
C PRO A 501 -28.27 -16.04 -5.59
N GLY A 502 -29.06 -15.16 -6.22
CA GLY A 502 -28.75 -13.75 -6.42
C GLY A 502 -29.02 -12.83 -5.22
N ASN A 503 -29.46 -13.38 -4.08
CA ASN A 503 -29.54 -12.60 -2.85
C ASN A 503 -28.13 -12.28 -2.32
N PRO A 504 -27.89 -11.06 -1.80
CA PRO A 504 -26.59 -10.65 -1.25
C PRO A 504 -26.37 -11.20 0.17
N GLU A 505 -26.47 -12.51 0.34
CA GLU A 505 -26.43 -13.19 1.64
C GLU A 505 -25.02 -13.32 2.22
N ASN A 506 -24.94 -13.57 3.53
CA ASN A 506 -23.71 -13.91 4.26
C ASN A 506 -22.58 -12.88 4.15
N ASN A 507 -22.89 -11.62 3.82
CA ASN A 507 -21.87 -10.57 3.86
C ASN A 507 -21.57 -10.21 5.31
N VAL A 508 -20.28 -10.10 5.66
CA VAL A 508 -19.80 -9.83 7.02
C VAL A 508 -19.04 -8.51 7.04
N ILE A 509 -19.47 -7.57 7.90
CA ILE A 509 -18.86 -6.25 8.04
C ILE A 509 -18.56 -6.05 9.53
N VAL A 510 -17.30 -6.23 9.95
CA VAL A 510 -16.94 -6.27 11.38
C VAL A 510 -15.62 -5.58 11.70
N ASN A 511 -15.46 -5.09 12.93
CA ASN A 511 -14.19 -4.52 13.42
C ASN A 511 -13.63 -3.37 12.57
N ASN A 512 -14.45 -2.66 11.79
CA ASN A 512 -14.00 -1.50 11.02
C ASN A 512 -14.14 -0.22 11.86
N VAL A 513 -13.34 0.80 11.52
CA VAL A 513 -13.45 2.14 12.11
C VAL A 513 -14.01 3.10 11.06
N PHE A 514 -15.20 3.63 11.33
CA PHE A 514 -15.85 4.64 10.53
C PHE A 514 -15.69 6.01 11.19
N TYR A 515 -14.92 6.88 10.55
CA TYR A 515 -14.86 8.29 10.92
C TYR A 515 -15.60 9.15 9.89
N SER A 516 -16.54 9.95 10.37
CA SER A 516 -17.33 10.87 9.55
C SER A 516 -17.79 12.05 10.39
N LYS A 517 -17.66 13.28 9.88
CA LYS A 517 -18.20 14.48 10.54
C LYS A 517 -19.66 14.79 10.14
N HIS A 518 -20.07 14.41 8.94
CA HIS A 518 -21.28 14.98 8.30
C HIS A 518 -22.12 14.00 7.48
N ILE A 519 -21.69 12.75 7.33
CA ILE A 519 -22.38 11.77 6.47
C ILE A 519 -22.71 10.47 7.20
N LYS A 520 -23.71 9.76 6.68
CA LYS A 520 -24.04 8.39 7.07
C LYS A 520 -22.87 7.48 6.67
N ALA A 521 -22.35 6.69 7.61
CA ALA A 521 -21.21 5.80 7.35
C ALA A 521 -21.56 4.73 6.32
N ILE A 522 -22.73 4.11 6.44
CA ILE A 522 -23.17 3.00 5.59
C ILE A 522 -24.52 3.34 4.95
N ASP A 523 -24.65 3.16 3.64
CA ASP A 523 -25.90 3.38 2.91
C ASP A 523 -26.37 2.15 2.10
N GLY A 524 -27.70 1.98 1.98
CA GLY A 524 -28.32 0.85 1.29
C GLY A 524 -29.76 0.53 1.74
N ASN A 525 -30.60 0.10 0.80
CA ASN A 525 -32.04 -0.20 0.95
C ASN A 525 -32.39 -1.38 1.89
N LYS A 526 -31.39 -1.95 2.60
CA LYS A 526 -31.50 -3.16 3.41
C LYS A 526 -30.69 -3.13 4.70
N TYR A 527 -30.35 -1.94 5.20
CA TYR A 527 -29.78 -1.80 6.55
C TYR A 527 -30.73 -2.48 7.56
N GLY A 528 -30.26 -3.53 8.24
CA GLY A 528 -31.09 -4.36 9.14
C GLY A 528 -31.77 -5.59 8.53
N SER A 529 -31.40 -6.01 7.32
CA SER A 529 -31.79 -7.33 6.79
C SER A 529 -30.83 -8.43 7.24
N ASN A 530 -31.31 -9.67 7.35
CA ASN A 530 -30.51 -10.85 7.74
C ASN A 530 -29.41 -11.24 6.72
N TRP A 531 -29.18 -10.43 5.68
CA TRP A 531 -28.22 -10.69 4.61
C TRP A 531 -26.82 -10.12 4.90
N PHE A 532 -26.76 -9.10 5.77
CA PHE A 532 -25.52 -8.45 6.18
C PHE A 532 -25.36 -8.60 7.69
N TYR A 533 -24.30 -9.28 8.12
CA TYR A 533 -23.89 -9.29 9.52
C TYR A 533 -22.99 -8.09 9.78
N VAL A 534 -23.52 -7.07 10.43
CA VAL A 534 -22.82 -5.82 10.75
C VAL A 534 -22.69 -5.71 12.27
N ALA A 535 -21.50 -5.98 12.80
CA ALA A 535 -21.25 -6.01 14.24
C ALA A 535 -19.85 -5.46 14.57
N ASP A 536 -19.61 -5.09 15.82
CA ASP A 536 -18.27 -4.74 16.35
C ASP A 536 -17.52 -3.63 15.55
N ASN A 537 -18.25 -2.81 14.81
CA ASN A 537 -17.68 -1.66 14.11
C ASN A 537 -17.71 -0.43 15.02
N ILE A 538 -16.66 0.38 14.94
CA ILE A 538 -16.57 1.65 15.65
C ILE A 538 -17.07 2.77 14.74
N TYR A 539 -17.91 3.64 15.27
CA TYR A 539 -18.33 4.88 14.63
C TYR A 539 -17.88 6.05 15.48
N THR A 540 -17.13 6.98 14.90
CA THR A 540 -16.63 8.15 15.62
C THR A 540 -16.69 9.41 14.77
N THR A 541 -16.97 10.54 15.42
CA THR A 541 -16.92 11.90 14.85
C THR A 541 -15.71 12.67 15.36
N VAL A 542 -14.90 12.06 16.24
CA VAL A 542 -13.79 12.69 16.97
C VAL A 542 -12.49 12.42 16.23
N GLU A 543 -11.95 13.44 15.58
CA GLU A 543 -10.71 13.37 14.82
C GLU A 543 -9.49 12.99 15.67
N GLN A 544 -9.48 13.42 16.94
CA GLN A 544 -8.42 13.16 17.90
C GLN A 544 -8.31 11.69 18.29
N ASN A 545 -9.26 10.84 17.90
CA ASN A 545 -9.12 9.40 18.10
C ASN A 545 -8.05 8.77 17.21
N PHE A 546 -7.56 9.50 16.21
CA PHE A 546 -6.48 9.09 15.33
C PHE A 546 -5.22 9.91 15.63
N TYR A 547 -4.05 9.26 15.56
CA TYR A 547 -2.77 9.87 15.92
C TYR A 547 -2.42 11.06 15.01
N ALA A 548 -2.21 10.85 13.72
CA ALA A 548 -1.90 11.96 12.84
C ALA A 548 -2.42 11.71 11.42
N PRO A 549 -3.76 11.79 11.22
CA PRO A 549 -4.38 11.61 9.91
C PRO A 549 -3.78 12.50 8.81
N VAL A 550 -3.38 13.72 9.16
CA VAL A 550 -2.73 14.68 8.27
C VAL A 550 -1.33 14.27 7.79
N TYR A 551 -0.77 13.21 8.36
CA TYR A 551 0.50 12.61 7.93
C TYR A 551 0.33 11.15 7.51
N GLY A 552 -0.92 10.69 7.34
CA GLY A 552 -1.20 9.31 6.94
C GLY A 552 -1.02 8.28 8.05
N ASN A 553 -1.02 8.72 9.30
CA ASN A 553 -0.92 7.84 10.46
C ASN A 553 -2.28 7.75 11.18
N PHE A 554 -2.99 6.66 10.92
CA PHE A 554 -4.34 6.42 11.42
C PHE A 554 -4.39 5.55 12.68
N ARG A 555 -3.25 5.36 13.37
CA ARG A 555 -3.23 4.63 14.66
C ARG A 555 -4.23 5.24 15.64
N LEU A 556 -4.97 4.37 16.34
CA LEU A 556 -5.96 4.78 17.32
C LEU A 556 -5.27 5.15 18.64
N ILE A 557 -5.72 6.21 19.31
CA ILE A 557 -5.05 6.70 20.54
C ILE A 557 -5.99 7.07 21.69
N CYS A 558 -7.00 7.91 21.47
CA CYS A 558 -7.78 8.49 22.56
C CYS A 558 -8.83 7.51 23.10
N SER A 559 -10.13 7.71 22.81
CA SER A 559 -11.19 6.86 23.37
C SER A 559 -11.25 5.46 22.77
N LEU A 560 -10.36 5.16 21.80
CA LEU A 560 -10.37 3.93 21.01
C LEU A 560 -9.08 3.11 21.15
N SER A 561 -8.15 3.49 22.03
CA SER A 561 -6.88 2.75 22.22
C SER A 561 -7.07 1.35 22.78
N ASP A 562 -8.10 1.12 23.60
CA ASP A 562 -8.41 -0.19 24.18
C ASP A 562 -9.23 -1.10 23.24
N VAL A 563 -9.53 -0.65 22.01
CA VAL A 563 -10.37 -1.44 21.10
C VAL A 563 -9.51 -2.44 20.34
N ASN A 564 -9.93 -3.71 20.38
CA ASN A 564 -9.24 -4.83 19.75
C ASN A 564 -9.39 -4.81 18.20
N ILE A 565 -8.79 -3.82 17.57
CA ILE A 565 -8.67 -3.67 16.12
C ILE A 565 -7.18 -3.70 15.78
N SER A 566 -6.81 -4.47 14.74
CA SER A 566 -5.44 -4.51 14.23
C SER A 566 -4.94 -3.12 13.86
N ALA A 567 -3.68 -2.83 14.15
CA ALA A 567 -3.07 -1.56 13.79
C ALA A 567 -3.22 -1.29 12.27
N PRO A 568 -3.70 -0.10 11.87
CA PRO A 568 -3.85 0.22 10.46
C PRO A 568 -2.48 0.37 9.80
N VAL A 569 -2.37 -0.06 8.55
CA VAL A 569 -1.15 0.08 7.75
C VAL A 569 -0.74 1.56 7.67
N PRO A 570 0.46 1.93 8.11
CA PRO A 570 0.99 3.28 7.95
C PRO A 570 1.21 3.65 6.48
N ALA A 571 1.03 4.93 6.14
CA ALA A 571 1.24 5.42 4.78
C ALA A 571 2.69 5.25 4.25
N ASN A 572 3.68 5.14 5.12
CA ASN A 572 5.08 4.88 4.76
C ASN A 572 5.40 3.38 4.56
N GLU A 573 4.43 2.49 4.79
CA GLU A 573 4.56 1.05 4.54
C GLU A 573 3.94 0.61 3.21
N VAL A 574 3.19 1.49 2.54
CA VAL A 574 2.59 1.23 1.22
C VAL A 574 3.43 1.82 0.08
N GLY A 575 3.27 1.27 -1.12
CA GLY A 575 4.05 1.65 -2.29
C GLY A 575 5.45 1.00 -2.31
N PRO A 576 6.29 1.38 -3.28
CA PRO A 576 7.60 0.75 -3.50
C PRO A 576 8.50 0.83 -2.27
N ARG A 577 9.19 -0.27 -1.98
CA ARG A 577 10.18 -0.35 -0.88
C ARG A 577 11.62 -0.11 -1.34
N ASP A 578 11.83 -0.09 -2.65
CA ASP A 578 13.12 0.09 -3.31
C ASP A 578 13.03 1.18 -4.39
N THR A 579 14.18 1.54 -4.96
CA THR A 579 14.25 2.45 -6.11
C THR A 579 13.56 1.87 -7.33
N VAL A 580 12.83 2.69 -8.07
CA VAL A 580 12.10 2.30 -9.29
C VAL A 580 12.72 2.90 -10.53
N GLY A 581 12.52 2.23 -11.67
CA GLY A 581 13.06 2.63 -12.96
C GLY A 581 14.58 2.39 -13.09
N PRO A 582 15.18 2.77 -14.23
CA PRO A 582 16.61 2.60 -14.47
C PRO A 582 17.44 3.41 -13.47
N ILE A 583 18.60 2.87 -13.06
CA ILE A 583 19.53 3.47 -12.08
C ILE A 583 19.86 4.96 -12.36
N ALA A 584 19.79 5.40 -13.62
CA ALA A 584 20.04 6.78 -14.04
C ALA A 584 18.92 7.79 -13.66
N ILE A 585 17.74 7.32 -13.25
CA ILE A 585 16.54 8.11 -12.98
C ILE A 585 16.05 7.79 -11.55
N ARG A 586 16.87 8.06 -10.52
CA ARG A 586 16.49 7.71 -9.13
C ARG A 586 15.42 8.67 -8.60
N HIS A 587 14.18 8.20 -8.53
CA HIS A 587 13.16 8.72 -7.62
C HIS A 587 13.02 7.79 -6.41
N MET A 588 13.53 8.20 -5.24
CA MET A 588 12.99 7.73 -3.96
C MET A 588 11.88 8.71 -3.59
N SER A 589 10.66 8.46 -4.05
CA SER A 589 9.53 9.27 -3.59
C SER A 589 8.89 8.55 -2.39
N PRO A 590 8.86 9.15 -1.19
CA PRO A 590 7.88 8.73 -0.19
C PRO A 590 6.49 8.79 -0.81
N ALA A 591 5.59 7.89 -0.38
CA ALA A 591 4.19 7.82 -0.80
C ALA A 591 3.61 9.23 -1.11
N PRO A 592 3.44 9.60 -2.39
CA PRO A 592 3.06 10.96 -2.75
C PRO A 592 1.68 11.28 -2.16
N GLY A 593 1.55 12.41 -1.47
CA GLY A 593 0.28 12.81 -0.85
C GLY A 593 0.24 12.76 0.68
N PHE A 594 1.38 12.62 1.36
CA PHE A 594 1.50 12.90 2.79
C PHE A 594 2.58 13.94 3.05
N ALA A 595 2.30 14.91 3.94
CA ALA A 595 3.30 15.89 4.32
C ALA A 595 4.49 15.17 4.98
N ILE A 596 5.71 15.45 4.54
CA ILE A 596 6.93 15.04 5.25
C ILE A 596 7.09 16.04 6.39
N GLY A 597 6.64 15.68 7.59
CA GLY A 597 6.76 16.52 8.78
C GLY A 597 6.70 15.69 10.06
N THR A 598 7.54 16.04 11.03
CA THR A 598 7.38 15.59 12.41
C THR A 598 6.03 16.09 12.95
N PRO A 599 5.19 15.26 13.58
CA PRO A 599 4.00 15.72 14.27
C PRO A 599 4.42 16.67 15.41
N GLN A 600 4.30 17.98 15.21
CA GLN A 600 4.71 18.97 16.22
C GLN A 600 3.63 19.27 17.27
N THR A 601 2.41 18.75 17.13
CA THR A 601 1.34 18.99 18.10
C THR A 601 1.09 17.74 18.93
N GLN A 602 1.43 17.82 20.22
CA GLN A 602 0.91 16.90 21.22
C GLN A 602 -0.62 16.86 21.12
N ILE A 603 -1.18 15.67 20.96
CA ILE A 603 -2.63 15.48 20.94
C ILE A 603 -3.09 15.42 22.39
N THR A 604 -3.83 16.44 22.83
CA THR A 604 -4.52 16.43 24.11
C THR A 604 -5.85 15.67 23.96
N CYS A 605 -5.92 14.44 24.47
CA CYS A 605 -7.18 13.70 24.55
C CYS A 605 -8.15 14.40 25.53
N PRO A 606 -9.45 14.54 25.20
CA PRO A 606 -10.43 15.25 26.03
C PRO A 606 -10.82 14.55 27.34
N GLN A 607 -10.22 13.41 27.68
CA GLN A 607 -10.29 12.85 29.03
C GLN A 607 -8.89 12.48 29.49
N LYS A 608 -8.58 12.89 30.73
CA LYS A 608 -7.34 12.58 31.42
C LYS A 608 -7.21 11.05 31.45
N LEU A 609 -6.23 10.52 30.70
CA LEU A 609 -5.86 9.11 30.74
C LEU A 609 -5.72 8.70 32.21
N PRO A 610 -6.30 7.56 32.64
CA PRO A 610 -5.97 7.03 33.95
C PRO A 610 -4.44 6.90 34.04
N PRO A 611 -3.83 7.20 35.20
CA PRO A 611 -2.39 7.12 35.32
C PRO A 611 -1.95 5.72 34.91
N ALA A 612 -1.04 5.65 33.93
CA ALA A 612 -0.33 4.43 33.60
C ALA A 612 0.13 3.82 34.92
N LYS A 613 -0.24 2.55 35.17
CA LYS A 613 0.40 1.83 36.27
C LYS A 613 1.91 1.97 36.06
N PRO A 614 2.66 2.37 37.10
CA PRO A 614 4.10 2.55 36.94
C PRO A 614 4.69 1.24 36.41
N PRO A 615 5.61 1.30 35.43
CA PRO A 615 6.30 0.13 34.94
C PRO A 615 6.93 -0.58 36.15
N GLN A 616 6.71 -1.89 36.26
CA GLN A 616 7.44 -2.70 37.23
C GLN A 616 8.92 -2.69 36.80
N PRO A 617 9.85 -2.17 37.60
CA PRO A 617 11.28 -2.22 37.26
C PRO A 617 11.71 -3.69 37.15
N LEU A 618 12.25 -4.09 35.99
CA LEU A 618 12.75 -5.44 35.74
C LEU A 618 14.23 -5.40 35.34
N TYR A 619 15.06 -5.58 36.38
CA TYR A 619 16.26 -6.42 36.54
C TYR A 619 17.16 -6.72 35.31
N LEU A 620 18.47 -6.50 35.48
CA LEU A 620 19.47 -6.46 34.39
C LEU A 620 19.96 -7.84 33.92
N PRO A 621 20.48 -7.94 32.68
CA PRO A 621 20.84 -9.22 32.04
C PRO A 621 22.19 -9.81 32.46
N ASP A 622 22.99 -9.11 33.27
CA ASP A 622 24.31 -9.55 33.75
C ASP A 622 24.24 -10.42 35.02
N GLY A 623 23.03 -10.71 35.49
CA GLY A 623 22.78 -11.39 36.76
C GLY A 623 22.62 -10.43 37.93
N SER A 624 22.55 -9.12 37.69
CA SER A 624 22.28 -8.12 38.71
C SER A 624 20.81 -7.81 38.92
N VAL A 625 20.45 -7.74 40.20
CA VAL A 625 19.11 -7.46 40.68
C VAL A 625 19.19 -6.46 41.84
N PRO A 626 18.31 -5.44 41.94
CA PRO A 626 18.07 -4.77 43.22
C PRO A 626 17.85 -5.79 44.34
N ASN A 627 18.61 -5.69 45.42
CA ASN A 627 18.64 -6.65 46.52
C ASN A 627 17.38 -6.50 47.39
N ASN A 628 16.29 -7.06 46.89
CA ASN A 628 15.11 -7.43 47.66
C ASN A 628 15.13 -8.91 48.08
N ILE A 629 16.23 -9.63 47.79
CA ILE A 629 16.42 -11.06 48.05
C ILE A 629 17.02 -11.29 49.45
N TYR A 630 17.96 -10.43 49.88
CA TYR A 630 18.69 -10.52 51.13
C TYR A 630 18.48 -9.26 51.98
N ASN A 631 17.35 -9.23 52.69
CA ASN A 631 16.96 -8.11 53.57
C ASN A 631 17.87 -7.95 54.80
N ASP A 632 18.73 -8.94 55.06
CA ASP A 632 19.68 -9.01 56.17
C ASP A 632 21.01 -8.29 55.90
N VAL A 633 21.29 -7.92 54.64
CA VAL A 633 22.51 -7.23 54.21
C VAL A 633 22.32 -5.70 54.38
N PRO A 634 23.28 -4.98 55.00
CA PRO A 634 23.15 -3.55 55.20
C PRO A 634 23.02 -2.75 53.89
N LYS A 635 22.26 -1.65 53.95
CA LYS A 635 21.91 -0.80 52.79
C LYS A 635 23.03 0.13 52.32
N GLU A 636 24.24 0.02 52.85
CA GLU A 636 25.39 0.85 52.46
C GLU A 636 26.66 -0.01 52.45
N GLY A 637 27.57 0.23 51.50
CA GLY A 637 28.82 -0.54 51.34
C GLY A 637 28.74 -1.69 50.33
N CYS A 638 29.88 -2.33 50.05
CA CYS A 638 29.97 -3.52 49.19
C CYS A 638 30.07 -4.78 50.06
N TRP A 639 29.27 -5.80 49.77
CA TRP A 639 29.08 -6.97 50.64
C TRP A 639 29.20 -8.28 49.87
N PHE A 640 29.97 -9.22 50.38
CA PHE A 640 30.03 -10.59 49.90
C PHE A 640 29.17 -11.50 50.75
N ARG A 641 28.50 -12.49 50.14
CA ARG A 641 27.78 -13.56 50.80
C ARG A 641 28.28 -14.89 50.23
N PHE A 642 29.05 -15.62 51.02
CA PHE A 642 29.69 -16.86 50.57
C PHE A 642 28.82 -18.08 50.90
N ASN A 643 28.57 -18.93 49.90
CA ASN A 643 28.10 -20.29 50.08
C ASN A 643 29.28 -21.29 50.08
N SER A 644 30.34 -21.01 49.30
CA SER A 644 31.57 -21.80 49.21
C SER A 644 32.75 -20.94 48.73
N CYS A 645 33.93 -21.11 49.34
CA CYS A 645 35.20 -20.49 48.93
C CYS A 645 36.36 -21.47 49.23
N PRO A 646 36.66 -22.43 48.33
CA PRO A 646 37.53 -23.57 48.62
C PRO A 646 38.95 -23.25 49.11
N ASN A 647 39.59 -22.21 48.57
CA ASN A 647 40.96 -21.82 48.95
C ASN A 647 41.04 -21.06 50.30
N HIS A 648 39.90 -20.60 50.82
CA HIS A 648 39.81 -19.82 52.06
C HIS A 648 38.60 -20.28 52.88
N MET A 649 38.61 -21.56 53.25
CA MET A 649 37.49 -22.22 53.94
C MET A 649 37.16 -21.54 55.28
N GLU A 650 38.16 -20.94 55.93
CA GLU A 650 38.00 -20.12 57.14
C GLU A 650 37.06 -18.92 56.92
N ARG A 651 37.04 -18.31 55.72
CA ARG A 651 36.14 -17.18 55.40
C ARG A 651 34.67 -17.57 55.36
N VAL A 652 34.35 -18.86 55.25
CA VAL A 652 32.96 -19.36 55.20
C VAL A 652 32.51 -19.85 56.58
N SER A 653 33.38 -20.49 57.35
CA SER A 653 33.02 -21.15 58.61
C SER A 653 33.12 -20.26 59.86
N THR A 654 33.79 -19.09 59.82
CA THR A 654 33.98 -18.22 61.00
C THR A 654 33.14 -16.95 61.02
N LEU A 655 32.28 -16.71 60.02
CA LEU A 655 31.48 -15.49 59.97
C LEU A 655 30.24 -15.61 60.88
N ALA A 656 30.12 -14.73 61.88
CA ALA A 656 28.94 -14.63 62.74
C ALA A 656 27.66 -14.16 62.00
N LYS A 657 27.81 -13.69 60.75
CA LYS A 657 26.74 -13.28 59.83
C LYS A 657 27.02 -13.87 58.45
N PRO A 658 26.00 -14.17 57.62
CA PRO A 658 26.21 -14.81 56.32
C PRO A 658 26.82 -13.89 55.25
N TYR A 659 27.36 -12.73 55.63
CA TYR A 659 27.92 -11.74 54.71
C TYR A 659 29.12 -11.00 55.31
N TYR A 660 30.00 -10.49 54.44
CA TYR A 660 31.26 -9.83 54.75
C TYR A 660 31.39 -8.51 53.97
N ARG A 661 31.73 -7.40 54.63
CA ARG A 661 31.93 -6.10 53.96
C ARG A 661 33.29 -6.05 53.28
N TYR A 662 33.35 -5.68 52.02
CA TYR A 662 34.59 -5.52 51.27
C TYR A 662 34.89 -4.04 51.02
N GLU A 663 35.93 -3.54 51.65
CA GLU A 663 36.39 -2.14 51.53
C GLU A 663 37.89 -2.05 51.21
N THR A 664 38.54 -3.16 50.86
CA THR A 664 39.98 -3.18 50.63
C THR A 664 40.39 -2.52 49.30
N GLU A 665 39.44 -2.23 48.42
CA GLU A 665 39.65 -1.40 47.22
C GLU A 665 39.01 -0.02 47.42
N GLU A 666 39.80 1.03 47.20
CA GLU A 666 39.40 2.41 47.40
C GLU A 666 38.18 2.76 46.53
N GLY A 667 37.05 3.07 47.16
CA GLY A 667 35.82 3.45 46.47
C GLY A 667 34.81 2.32 46.21
N ALA A 668 35.14 1.05 46.43
CA ALA A 668 34.20 -0.07 46.22
C ALA A 668 32.96 0.01 47.13
N GLY A 669 33.08 0.59 48.33
CA GLY A 669 31.95 0.82 49.24
C GLY A 669 30.96 1.91 48.80
N THR A 670 31.34 2.75 47.82
CA THR A 670 30.57 3.92 47.37
C THR A 670 30.31 3.93 45.86
N ASN A 671 30.89 3.00 45.10
CA ASN A 671 30.75 2.88 43.66
C ASN A 671 30.26 1.47 43.30
N GLU A 672 29.07 1.40 42.74
CA GLU A 672 28.40 0.14 42.36
C GLU A 672 29.23 -0.69 41.39
N THR A 673 29.75 -0.08 40.33
CA THR A 673 30.53 -0.77 39.30
C THR A 673 31.80 -1.38 39.89
N LEU A 674 32.54 -0.61 40.70
CA LEU A 674 33.73 -1.12 41.38
C LEU A 674 33.40 -2.28 42.33
N CYS A 675 32.28 -2.21 43.04
CA CYS A 675 31.82 -3.30 43.91
C CYS A 675 31.55 -4.58 43.11
N LEU A 676 30.75 -4.49 42.03
CA LEU A 676 30.37 -5.65 41.25
C LEU A 676 31.55 -6.24 40.44
N ASP A 677 32.48 -5.40 39.98
CA ASP A 677 33.67 -5.83 39.23
C ASP A 677 34.65 -6.64 40.11
N THR A 678 34.56 -6.50 41.44
CA THR A 678 35.36 -7.28 42.40
C THR A 678 35.10 -8.80 42.28
N THR A 679 33.99 -9.21 41.65
CA THR A 679 33.65 -10.62 41.40
C THR A 679 34.75 -11.40 40.72
N ALA A 680 35.35 -10.83 39.68
CA ALA A 680 36.38 -11.51 38.89
C ALA A 680 37.64 -11.80 39.74
N LYS A 681 38.03 -10.84 40.58
CA LYS A 681 39.14 -10.97 41.51
C LYS A 681 38.86 -12.02 42.59
N MET A 682 37.65 -12.01 43.15
CA MET A 682 37.28 -12.97 44.21
C MET A 682 37.15 -14.41 43.69
N ILE A 683 36.77 -14.61 42.42
CA ILE A 683 36.80 -15.94 41.78
C ILE A 683 38.24 -16.49 41.75
N GLN A 684 39.22 -15.64 41.42
CA GLN A 684 40.63 -16.03 41.41
C GLN A 684 41.14 -16.35 42.81
N GLU A 685 40.73 -15.59 43.84
CA GLU A 685 41.12 -15.83 45.23
C GLU A 685 40.50 -17.12 45.81
N CYS A 686 39.20 -17.34 45.62
CA CYS A 686 38.48 -18.47 46.22
C CYS A 686 38.77 -19.83 45.56
N GLY A 687 39.24 -19.84 44.30
CA GLY A 687 39.56 -21.06 43.56
C GLY A 687 38.35 -21.80 42.98
N LYS A 688 38.64 -22.91 42.29
CA LYS A 688 37.63 -23.69 41.54
C LYS A 688 36.58 -24.28 42.48
N GLY A 689 35.30 -23.99 42.23
CA GLY A 689 34.17 -24.42 43.07
C GLY A 689 33.69 -23.36 44.07
N ALA A 690 34.13 -22.11 43.93
CA ALA A 690 33.56 -20.98 44.64
C ALA A 690 32.08 -20.75 44.26
N ASP A 691 31.27 -20.37 45.25
CA ASP A 691 29.88 -19.96 45.09
C ASP A 691 29.59 -18.84 46.09
N PHE A 692 29.38 -17.63 45.59
CA PHE A 692 29.11 -16.45 46.41
C PHE A 692 28.34 -15.39 45.64
N SER A 693 27.74 -14.46 46.37
CA SER A 693 27.09 -13.26 45.81
C SER A 693 27.81 -12.00 46.29
N ILE A 694 28.00 -11.01 45.42
CA ILE A 694 28.43 -9.66 45.79
C ILE A 694 27.23 -8.73 45.69
N ILE A 695 27.03 -7.86 46.68
CA ILE A 695 25.88 -6.97 46.83
C ILE A 695 26.38 -5.56 47.15
N PHE A 696 26.00 -4.57 46.35
CA PHE A 696 26.22 -3.16 46.62
C PHE A 696 25.01 -2.58 47.37
N GLY A 697 25.21 -2.20 48.63
CA GLY A 697 24.17 -1.80 49.57
C GLY A 697 23.27 -0.64 49.10
N PRO A 698 23.82 0.50 48.60
CA PRO A 698 23.02 1.70 48.31
C PRO A 698 21.91 1.51 47.29
N THR A 699 22.14 0.67 46.27
CA THR A 699 21.16 0.36 45.21
C THR A 699 20.60 -1.04 45.34
N GLY A 700 21.24 -1.87 46.16
CA GLY A 700 20.98 -3.29 46.25
C GLY A 700 21.50 -4.08 45.04
N ALA A 701 22.23 -3.49 44.08
CA ALA A 701 22.71 -4.25 42.93
C ALA A 701 23.52 -5.48 43.38
N MET A 702 23.31 -6.64 42.76
CA MET A 702 23.95 -7.89 43.14
C MET A 702 24.65 -8.55 41.95
N THR A 703 25.63 -9.41 42.11
CA THR A 703 26.06 -10.37 41.08
C THR A 703 26.52 -11.65 41.76
N VAL A 704 26.57 -12.77 41.03
CA VAL A 704 27.00 -14.07 41.56
C VAL A 704 28.34 -14.50 40.95
N GLY A 705 29.26 -14.96 41.80
CA GLY A 705 30.60 -15.43 41.47
C GLY A 705 30.73 -16.94 41.66
N GLY A 706 31.40 -17.60 40.70
CA GLY A 706 31.59 -19.05 40.65
C GLY A 706 31.53 -19.61 39.23
N GLU A 707 32.16 -20.77 38.98
CA GLU A 707 32.09 -21.48 37.69
C GLU A 707 30.89 -22.43 37.68
N GLY A 708 30.07 -22.42 36.62
CA GLY A 708 28.96 -23.38 36.43
C GLY A 708 27.72 -22.81 35.76
N CYS A 709 26.63 -23.56 35.82
CA CYS A 709 25.32 -23.15 35.30
C CYS A 709 24.42 -22.63 36.41
N PHE A 710 23.79 -21.49 36.18
CA PHE A 710 22.87 -20.87 37.13
C PHE A 710 21.55 -20.54 36.44
N PHE A 711 20.46 -20.48 37.20
CA PHE A 711 19.23 -19.84 36.75
C PHE A 711 18.75 -18.79 37.74
N ALA A 712 18.16 -17.73 37.21
CA ALA A 712 17.44 -16.70 37.95
C ALA A 712 15.94 -16.90 37.73
N TRP A 713 15.22 -17.18 38.83
CA TRP A 713 13.78 -17.19 38.89
C TRP A 713 13.28 -15.77 39.12
N TYR A 714 12.26 -15.37 38.38
CA TYR A 714 11.53 -14.12 38.63
C TYR A 714 10.11 -14.39 39.18
N GLY A 715 9.84 -15.67 39.47
CA GLY A 715 8.57 -16.24 39.89
C GLY A 715 8.34 -17.58 39.21
N CYS A 716 7.61 -18.46 39.87
CA CYS A 716 7.19 -19.78 39.40
C CYS A 716 5.84 -20.11 40.05
N PRO A 717 4.73 -19.56 39.52
CA PRO A 717 3.39 -19.69 40.11
C PRO A 717 2.99 -21.15 40.36
N ARG A 718 3.41 -22.07 39.49
CA ARG A 718 3.11 -23.51 39.61
C ARG A 718 3.61 -24.13 40.92
N VAL A 719 4.70 -23.62 41.50
CA VAL A 719 5.26 -24.11 42.78
C VAL A 719 5.05 -23.12 43.92
N GLY A 720 4.19 -22.11 43.74
CA GLY A 720 3.90 -21.09 44.75
C GLY A 720 5.06 -20.14 45.03
N LEU A 721 6.07 -20.08 44.16
CA LEU A 721 7.20 -19.17 44.30
C LEU A 721 6.88 -17.87 43.57
N PHE A 722 6.68 -16.76 44.29
CA PHE A 722 6.36 -15.46 43.69
C PHE A 722 7.47 -14.41 43.88
N ARG A 723 8.68 -14.87 44.25
CA ARG A 723 9.81 -14.00 44.56
C ARG A 723 11.02 -14.35 43.68
N THR A 724 11.87 -13.37 43.47
CA THR A 724 13.12 -13.52 42.71
C THR A 724 14.15 -14.34 43.49
N ARG A 725 14.85 -15.26 42.82
CA ARG A 725 15.96 -16.05 43.42
C ARG A 725 16.96 -16.45 42.34
N ILE A 726 18.24 -16.49 42.65
CA ILE A 726 19.29 -17.05 41.78
C ILE A 726 19.82 -18.33 42.43
N GLU A 727 19.95 -19.40 41.64
CA GLU A 727 20.42 -20.70 42.11
C GLU A 727 21.32 -21.36 41.08
N ARG A 728 22.27 -22.17 41.57
CA ARG A 728 23.04 -23.09 40.73
C ARG A 728 22.12 -24.18 40.19
N ASP A 729 22.15 -24.41 38.89
CA ASP A 729 21.38 -25.47 38.22
C ASP A 729 22.07 -26.82 38.41
N ASN A 730 22.01 -27.34 39.65
CA ASN A 730 22.60 -28.64 40.00
C ASN A 730 22.08 -29.78 39.12
N TRP A 731 20.87 -29.64 38.56
CA TRP A 731 20.35 -30.60 37.60
C TRP A 731 21.12 -30.52 36.28
N ALA A 732 21.31 -29.31 35.73
CA ALA A 732 22.06 -29.11 34.48
C ALA A 732 23.46 -29.72 34.58
N GLU A 733 24.13 -29.42 35.69
CA GLU A 733 25.51 -29.82 35.91
C GLU A 733 25.62 -31.35 36.03
N ARG A 734 24.66 -32.02 36.67
CA ARG A 734 24.67 -33.48 36.87
C ARG A 734 24.16 -34.30 35.67
N HIS A 735 23.26 -33.75 34.86
CA HIS A 735 22.53 -34.55 33.86
C HIS A 735 22.83 -34.16 32.42
N VAL A 736 23.28 -32.93 32.17
CA VAL A 736 23.58 -32.45 30.81
C VAL A 736 24.94 -31.76 30.73
N ASN A 737 25.83 -32.02 31.68
CA ASN A 737 27.17 -31.43 31.75
C ASN A 737 27.16 -29.89 31.72
N GLY A 738 26.08 -29.25 32.19
CA GLY A 738 25.86 -27.80 32.07
C GLY A 738 26.89 -26.95 32.83
N ALA A 739 27.71 -27.55 33.70
CA ALA A 739 28.83 -26.87 34.35
C ALA A 739 29.95 -26.50 33.36
N TYR A 740 30.06 -27.22 32.24
CA TYR A 740 31.14 -27.09 31.27
C TYR A 740 30.65 -26.92 29.83
N ASP A 741 29.39 -27.24 29.54
CA ASP A 741 28.74 -27.03 28.25
C ASP A 741 27.76 -25.85 28.32
N GLU A 742 28.18 -24.73 27.72
CA GLU A 742 27.39 -23.50 27.64
C GLU A 742 26.02 -23.74 27.03
N GLN A 743 25.96 -24.45 25.91
CA GLN A 743 24.72 -24.65 25.17
C GLN A 743 23.75 -25.53 25.98
N ALA A 744 24.27 -26.55 26.66
CA ALA A 744 23.49 -27.39 27.56
C ALA A 744 22.94 -26.60 28.76
N CYS A 745 23.73 -25.68 29.33
CA CYS A 745 23.28 -24.77 30.38
C CYS A 745 22.17 -23.81 29.90
N LEU A 746 22.40 -23.13 28.78
CA LEU A 746 21.47 -22.12 28.27
C LEU A 746 20.16 -22.74 27.77
N ASN A 747 20.20 -23.96 27.22
CA ASN A 747 19.01 -24.66 26.73
C ASN A 747 18.02 -25.06 27.84
N ARG A 748 18.41 -24.98 29.11
CA ARG A 748 17.52 -25.24 30.25
C ARG A 748 16.51 -24.14 30.55
N ALA A 749 16.71 -22.92 30.05
CA ALA A 749 15.79 -21.80 30.30
C ALA A 749 14.34 -22.10 29.87
N ARG A 750 14.15 -22.72 28.70
CA ARG A 750 12.80 -22.96 28.13
C ARG A 750 12.04 -24.09 28.85
N PRO A 751 12.65 -25.26 29.10
CA PRO A 751 12.04 -26.29 29.96
C PRO A 751 11.69 -25.78 31.35
N GLN A 752 12.54 -24.94 31.94
CA GLN A 752 12.32 -24.40 33.28
C GLN A 752 11.16 -23.40 33.33
N TRP A 753 11.08 -22.50 32.34
CA TRP A 753 9.95 -21.57 32.20
C TRP A 753 8.63 -22.30 31.95
N ARG A 754 8.65 -23.35 31.11
CA ARG A 754 7.48 -24.22 30.91
C ARG A 754 7.10 -24.95 32.19
N TYR A 755 8.08 -25.42 32.95
CA TYR A 755 7.81 -26.01 34.27
C TYR A 755 7.04 -25.01 35.14
N CYS A 756 7.36 -23.72 35.10
CA CYS A 756 6.69 -22.69 35.90
C CYS A 756 5.27 -22.27 35.46
N GLY A 757 4.72 -22.88 34.41
CA GLY A 757 3.39 -22.51 33.90
C GLY A 757 3.43 -21.45 32.81
N HIS A 758 4.60 -21.20 32.18
CA HIS A 758 4.73 -20.49 30.90
C HIS A 758 4.06 -19.12 30.87
N ASN A 759 4.12 -18.40 32.00
CA ASN A 759 3.56 -17.06 32.14
C ASN A 759 4.61 -16.02 31.73
N THR A 760 4.21 -15.09 30.86
CA THR A 760 5.08 -14.03 30.30
C THR A 760 5.53 -13.02 31.35
N SER A 761 4.80 -12.87 32.45
CA SER A 761 5.19 -12.02 33.58
C SER A 761 6.27 -12.62 34.49
N TYR A 762 6.65 -13.88 34.27
CA TYR A 762 7.63 -14.61 35.10
C TYR A 762 8.67 -15.33 34.23
N PRO A 763 9.60 -14.58 33.60
CA PRO A 763 10.65 -15.19 32.77
C PRO A 763 11.62 -16.02 33.61
N ILE A 764 12.37 -16.91 32.96
CA ILE A 764 13.51 -17.63 33.55
C ILE A 764 14.76 -17.28 32.76
N VAL A 765 15.84 -16.91 33.46
CA VAL A 765 17.15 -16.63 32.85
C VAL A 765 18.12 -17.72 33.26
N ASN A 766 18.76 -18.38 32.31
CA ASN A 766 19.90 -19.27 32.56
C ASN A 766 21.20 -18.54 32.25
N ILE A 767 22.21 -18.67 33.10
CA ILE A 767 23.49 -17.98 33.01
C ILE A 767 24.59 -19.05 33.05
N PHE A 768 25.41 -19.10 32.01
CA PHE A 768 26.62 -19.91 31.97
C PHE A 768 27.81 -19.03 32.39
N LYS A 769 28.27 -19.21 33.63
CA LYS A 769 29.24 -18.29 34.22
C LYS A 769 30.64 -18.30 33.62
N PRO A 770 31.20 -19.43 33.11
CA PRO A 770 32.54 -19.41 32.52
C PRO A 770 32.71 -18.38 31.38
N THR A 771 31.65 -18.06 30.64
CA THR A 771 31.65 -17.02 29.59
C THR A 771 30.81 -15.79 29.94
N GLY A 772 29.95 -15.89 30.96
CA GLY A 772 28.96 -14.85 31.30
C GLY A 772 27.76 -14.81 30.36
N HIS A 773 27.70 -15.70 29.35
CA HIS A 773 26.55 -15.77 28.44
C HIS A 773 25.30 -16.25 29.18
N PHE A 774 24.14 -15.75 28.73
CA PHE A 774 22.86 -16.08 29.33
C PHE A 774 21.77 -16.24 28.27
N LYS A 775 20.70 -16.94 28.65
CA LYS A 775 19.52 -17.18 27.82
C LYS A 775 18.26 -17.00 28.65
N VAL A 776 17.40 -16.10 28.20
CA VAL A 776 16.09 -15.83 28.80
C VAL A 776 15.04 -16.68 28.12
N SER A 777 14.06 -17.18 28.87
CA SER A 777 12.87 -17.84 28.36
C SER A 777 11.61 -17.20 28.96
N GLY A 778 10.70 -16.83 28.05
CA GLY A 778 9.69 -15.78 28.21
C GLY A 778 9.94 -14.72 27.13
N GLY A 779 9.10 -14.68 26.08
CA GLY A 779 9.27 -13.79 24.92
C GLY A 779 8.88 -12.35 25.26
N GLY A 780 9.41 -11.37 24.50
CA GLY A 780 9.17 -9.96 24.77
C GLY A 780 10.13 -8.94 24.14
N CYS A 781 9.67 -7.69 24.00
CA CYS A 781 10.52 -6.53 23.75
C CYS A 781 10.94 -5.83 25.05
N TYR A 782 12.24 -5.61 25.22
CA TYR A 782 12.81 -4.94 26.38
C TYR A 782 13.55 -3.68 25.96
N ILE A 783 13.42 -2.61 26.72
CA ILE A 783 13.96 -1.29 26.38
C ILE A 783 14.93 -0.85 27.47
N LYS A 784 16.11 -0.36 27.09
CA LYS A 784 17.11 0.21 27.99
C LYS A 784 17.56 1.58 27.50
N PRO A 785 17.11 2.66 28.14
CA PRO A 785 17.72 3.97 27.98
C PRO A 785 19.07 4.06 28.69
N ASP A 786 20.06 4.70 28.08
CA ASP A 786 21.35 4.95 28.75
C ASP A 786 21.22 6.04 29.84
N LYS A 787 20.38 7.05 29.59
CA LYS A 787 19.94 8.05 30.56
C LYS A 787 18.65 8.69 30.04
N CYS A 788 17.74 9.07 30.93
CA CYS A 788 16.44 9.62 30.52
C CYS A 788 16.08 10.94 31.21
N PRO A 789 16.76 12.06 30.87
CA PRO A 789 16.49 13.36 31.50
C PRO A 789 15.03 13.82 31.39
N GLY A 790 14.36 13.47 30.28
CA GLY A 790 12.96 13.80 30.02
C GLY A 790 11.95 12.95 30.81
N ASN A 791 12.37 11.80 31.36
CA ASN A 791 11.52 10.93 32.17
C ASN A 791 12.37 10.05 33.09
N THR A 792 12.58 10.50 34.32
CA THR A 792 13.41 9.81 35.31
C THR A 792 12.88 8.41 35.69
N ASN A 793 11.62 8.08 35.39
CA ASN A 793 11.06 6.75 35.62
C ASN A 793 11.51 5.71 34.58
N LEU A 794 12.20 6.13 33.52
CA LEU A 794 12.66 5.26 32.42
C LEU A 794 14.19 5.08 32.42
N GLU A 795 14.90 5.44 33.50
CA GLU A 795 16.37 5.31 33.59
C GLU A 795 16.89 3.86 33.69
N HIS A 796 16.00 2.87 33.65
CA HIS A 796 16.34 1.45 33.78
C HIS A 796 15.85 0.64 32.58
N MET A 797 16.35 -0.58 32.44
CA MET A 797 15.77 -1.53 31.48
C MET A 797 14.36 -1.93 31.95
N PHE A 798 13.41 -2.00 31.03
CA PHE A 798 12.04 -2.44 31.33
C PHE A 798 11.45 -3.27 30.19
N TYR A 799 10.50 -4.13 30.54
CA TYR A 799 9.68 -4.84 29.55
C TYR A 799 8.61 -3.89 29.00
N ASP A 800 8.53 -3.78 27.68
CA ASP A 800 7.55 -2.94 27.02
C ASP A 800 6.21 -3.66 26.90
N SER A 801 5.53 -3.85 28.03
CA SER A 801 4.24 -4.54 28.09
C SER A 801 3.16 -3.86 27.25
N GLU A 802 3.26 -2.53 27.06
CA GLU A 802 2.38 -1.77 26.18
C GLU A 802 2.69 -2.08 24.72
N GLY A 803 3.96 -2.03 24.30
CA GLY A 803 4.35 -2.44 22.96
C GLY A 803 4.01 -3.90 22.67
N ALA A 804 4.10 -4.79 23.65
CA ALA A 804 3.69 -6.19 23.51
C ALA A 804 2.18 -6.30 23.30
N SER A 805 1.39 -5.66 24.17
CA SER A 805 -0.07 -5.74 24.11
C SER A 805 -0.67 -5.03 22.89
N ASN A 806 -0.01 -3.97 22.39
CA ASN A 806 -0.60 -3.06 21.41
C ASN A 806 0.12 -3.04 20.05
N ASN A 807 1.40 -3.38 20.02
CA ASN A 807 2.25 -3.30 18.82
C ASN A 807 2.91 -4.65 18.46
N GLY A 808 2.52 -5.75 19.12
CA GLY A 808 3.08 -7.10 18.88
C GLY A 808 4.58 -7.19 19.09
N THR A 809 5.17 -6.31 19.91
CA THR A 809 6.63 -6.20 20.04
C THR A 809 7.26 -7.41 20.73
N ASP A 810 6.46 -8.26 21.36
CA ASP A 810 6.84 -9.55 21.93
C ASP A 810 6.99 -10.65 20.87
N ASP A 811 6.37 -10.48 19.70
CA ASP A 811 6.37 -11.44 18.60
C ASP A 811 7.09 -10.94 17.33
N ILE A 812 7.27 -9.62 17.17
CA ILE A 812 7.84 -9.00 15.96
C ILE A 812 9.08 -8.15 16.30
N MET A 813 10.24 -8.58 15.79
CA MET A 813 11.55 -7.96 16.06
C MET A 813 11.63 -6.49 15.63
N GLU A 814 11.13 -6.18 14.45
CA GLU A 814 11.20 -4.83 13.88
C GLU A 814 10.34 -3.86 14.68
N SER A 815 9.12 -4.27 15.04
CA SER A 815 8.25 -3.51 15.95
C SER A 815 8.92 -3.27 17.29
N CYS A 816 9.67 -4.23 17.84
CA CYS A 816 10.46 -4.01 19.05
C CYS A 816 11.58 -2.96 18.85
N PHE A 817 12.28 -3.00 17.72
CA PHE A 817 13.38 -2.06 17.45
C PHE A 817 12.94 -0.63 17.26
N GLU A 818 11.74 -0.43 16.71
CA GLU A 818 11.12 0.90 16.60
C GLU A 818 10.81 1.52 17.97
N ARG A 819 10.65 0.71 19.01
CA ARG A 819 10.41 1.19 20.37
C ARG A 819 11.64 1.88 20.98
N ALA A 820 12.85 1.58 20.50
CA ALA A 820 14.06 2.31 20.91
C ALA A 820 13.95 3.81 20.57
N GLU A 821 13.46 4.14 19.37
CA GLU A 821 13.25 5.53 18.96
C GLU A 821 12.13 6.20 19.77
N PHE A 822 11.03 5.49 20.02
CA PHE A 822 9.91 5.99 20.81
C PHE A 822 10.37 6.43 22.21
N PHE A 823 11.13 5.57 22.90
CA PHE A 823 11.60 5.87 24.25
C PHE A 823 12.76 6.87 24.27
N TRP A 824 13.61 6.92 23.23
CA TRP A 824 14.62 7.97 23.10
C TRP A 824 13.99 9.37 23.03
N LYS A 825 12.86 9.49 22.31
CA LYS A 825 12.10 10.75 22.26
C LYS A 825 11.50 11.12 23.61
N GLN A 826 10.96 10.14 24.35
CA GLN A 826 10.45 10.31 25.72
C GLN A 826 11.55 10.77 26.69
N CYS A 827 12.80 10.37 26.44
CA CYS A 827 13.97 10.77 27.23
C CYS A 827 14.49 12.16 26.92
N GLY A 828 13.85 12.91 26.01
CA GLY A 828 14.25 14.27 25.65
C GLY A 828 15.10 14.37 24.39
N SER A 829 15.25 13.28 23.63
CA SER A 829 15.92 13.26 22.31
C SER A 829 17.38 13.75 22.34
N ASP A 830 18.12 13.49 23.42
CA ASP A 830 19.54 13.85 23.52
C ASP A 830 20.41 12.76 22.86
N LEU A 831 21.19 13.14 21.85
CA LEU A 831 22.05 12.22 21.09
C LEU A 831 23.12 11.54 21.97
N ARG A 832 23.43 12.10 23.15
CA ARG A 832 24.40 11.51 24.11
C ARG A 832 23.82 10.35 24.91
N TYR A 833 22.50 10.20 24.95
CA TYR A 833 21.81 9.20 25.77
C TYR A 833 20.89 8.33 24.90
N PRO A 834 21.48 7.42 24.10
CA PRO A 834 20.70 6.54 23.23
C PRO A 834 19.90 5.51 24.03
N VAL A 835 18.89 4.96 23.38
CA VAL A 835 18.02 3.90 23.91
C VAL A 835 18.20 2.64 23.07
N THR A 836 18.28 1.49 23.74
CA THR A 836 18.43 0.19 23.09
C THR A 836 17.20 -0.66 23.32
N ALA A 837 16.62 -1.19 22.24
CA ALA A 837 15.58 -2.21 22.30
C ALA A 837 16.19 -3.61 22.09
N PHE A 838 15.71 -4.59 22.84
CA PHE A 838 16.14 -5.98 22.83
C PHE A 838 14.93 -6.86 22.56
N PHE A 839 14.93 -7.54 21.42
CA PHE A 839 13.88 -8.47 21.05
C PHE A 839 14.26 -9.91 21.43
N ARG A 840 13.38 -10.57 22.21
CA ARG A 840 13.54 -11.97 22.64
C ARG A 840 12.32 -12.74 22.14
N PRO A 841 12.48 -13.84 21.39
CA PRO A 841 13.36 -14.97 21.73
C PRO A 841 14.71 -15.03 20.99
N GLU A 842 14.94 -14.18 20.00
CA GLU A 842 16.08 -14.28 19.07
C GLU A 842 17.36 -13.60 19.57
N GLY A 843 17.26 -12.78 20.61
CA GLY A 843 18.39 -12.14 21.25
C GLY A 843 19.06 -11.02 20.46
N LYS A 844 18.30 -10.40 19.56
CA LYS A 844 18.74 -9.28 18.75
C LYS A 844 18.45 -7.96 19.45
N SER A 845 19.26 -6.93 19.18
CA SER A 845 19.09 -5.59 19.74
C SER A 845 19.30 -4.50 18.70
N SER A 846 18.62 -3.37 18.87
CA SER A 846 18.78 -2.17 18.07
C SER A 846 18.91 -0.94 18.96
N ARG A 847 19.90 -0.09 18.70
CA ARG A 847 20.19 1.14 19.46
C ARG A 847 19.79 2.36 18.63
N PHE A 848 19.16 3.34 19.27
CA PHE A 848 18.68 4.56 18.65
C PHE A 848 19.00 5.79 19.51
N PRO A 849 19.50 6.89 18.93
CA PRO A 849 19.98 7.04 17.55
C PRO A 849 21.16 6.09 17.25
N ARG A 850 21.31 5.73 15.98
CA ARG A 850 22.34 4.78 15.52
C ARG A 850 23.73 5.39 15.49
#